data_AF-A0AAW1A1W6-F1
#
_entry.id   AF-A0AAW1A1W6-F1
#
_cell.length_a   1.000
_cell.length_b   1.000
_cell.length_c   1.000
_cell.angle_alpha   90.00
_cell.angle_beta   90.00
_cell.angle_gamma   90.00
#
_symmetry.space_group_name_H-M   'P 1'
#
loop_
_entity.id
_entity.type
_entity.pdbx_description
1 polymer ?
#
loop_
_entity_poly.entity_id
_entity_poly.type
_entity_poly.pdbx_seq_one_letter_code
_entity_poly.pdbx_strand_id
1 'polypeptide(L)'
;MTSFLTDVLTTAGKLEKINLHEKISEIQKEITRLKYDVKDFMNDNYVEFTSKLVKDQHLVSKGEKLLEEMNALQKRIDDQVKIELSGSTKELKTLSQALKESNVMLQLSNQLLTLHECIKSVKNYQEGKRYVNAAETLCHMQAILYNSQTDLRDLDIYMAIEEEYLNLYTSFLSETSSLLHERICWTGIDEEDAKAVTLTVKNEMDDTQDLIQSLYCIDNLSSYLHSFSTTLMDHIIGPIINDDCSVYVVNEKIFTVEVLNKRKPHGYKSVLHNLELLFKFLHQHFQFTVHDDETFLKEIQPHLLERLSTSLKNDCISRITPTSSVDLKNFTPIVQAINDFQYFLVKIGFITSDQLFLSEYTMNIDKLFIKKICQDLLAKARTIMKKDLHDCIVYEPQEPLEFQEDTYDFNELKADKKLSENSFQLPKCQISTSAKETLNLARHILEEACNSSDSCTVQLFYTCRNIFEMYAGLVPEHHRILLETVPHQVAMFHNNCMYLAHHLLTLGHEYRDKLPESLHNLNLTFADQVLVLRDVGSSCLLEHMKYQKDIIVGILSHSDLSALGQTSELHPNTERAMRQCIRQLELLKTVWIDVLPMNIYCRAVGCIMNSMVEDLIIKVISVEDIPADVATELVTLFNMIVKRAPQIFPDNQKIHQHVRKWEKFLELIQVLGASLKEIEMRWDNGKGPLAREFTAAQVKQLIRALFQNTERRSNLLASIK
;
A
#
# COMPACT_ATOMS: atom_id res chain seq x y z
N MET A 1 59.36 -86.81 -35.72
CA MET A 1 59.69 -85.67 -36.61
C MET A 1 58.64 -84.58 -36.41
N THR A 2 58.68 -83.93 -35.25
CA THR A 2 57.76 -82.88 -34.79
C THR A 2 58.53 -81.62 -34.36
N SER A 3 59.80 -81.49 -34.76
CA SER A 3 60.68 -80.36 -34.42
C SER A 3 60.95 -79.43 -35.61
N PHE A 4 60.18 -79.51 -36.70
CA PHE A 4 60.25 -78.51 -37.78
C PHE A 4 59.08 -77.50 -37.68
N LEU A 5 57.91 -77.92 -37.22
CA LEU A 5 56.74 -77.05 -37.09
C LEU A 5 56.84 -76.08 -35.90
N THR A 6 57.43 -76.52 -34.78
CA THR A 6 57.70 -75.70 -33.58
C THR A 6 58.85 -74.72 -33.78
N ASP A 7 59.87 -75.09 -34.56
CA ASP A 7 60.94 -74.16 -34.93
C ASP A 7 60.47 -73.14 -35.96
N VAL A 8 59.59 -73.50 -36.90
CA VAL A 8 58.97 -72.52 -37.82
C VAL A 8 58.04 -71.55 -37.08
N LEU A 9 57.26 -72.01 -36.08
CA LEU A 9 56.38 -71.13 -35.29
C LEU A 9 57.14 -70.24 -34.31
N THR A 10 58.22 -70.71 -33.68
CA THR A 10 59.06 -69.86 -32.82
C THR A 10 59.96 -68.91 -33.62
N THR A 11 60.33 -69.27 -34.84
CA THR A 11 61.05 -68.37 -35.76
C THR A 11 60.09 -67.33 -36.38
N ALA A 12 58.83 -67.71 -36.68
CA ALA A 12 57.79 -66.78 -37.12
C ALA A 12 57.39 -65.78 -36.01
N GLY A 13 57.20 -66.24 -34.77
CA GLY A 13 56.90 -65.36 -33.62
C GLY A 13 58.07 -64.42 -33.26
N LYS A 14 59.33 -64.84 -33.46
CA LYS A 14 60.51 -63.97 -33.31
C LYS A 14 60.67 -63.00 -34.48
N LEU A 15 60.41 -63.42 -35.72
CA LEU A 15 60.42 -62.53 -36.89
C LEU A 15 59.31 -61.47 -36.82
N GLU A 16 58.11 -61.83 -36.36
CA GLU A 16 57.02 -60.86 -36.15
C GLU A 16 57.34 -59.91 -34.99
N LYS A 17 58.00 -60.37 -33.91
CA LYS A 17 58.47 -59.50 -32.80
C LYS A 17 59.50 -58.48 -33.27
N ILE A 18 60.45 -58.89 -34.11
CA ILE A 18 61.48 -58.01 -34.67
C ILE A 18 60.85 -57.03 -35.68
N ASN A 19 59.92 -57.49 -36.50
CA ASN A 19 59.19 -56.65 -37.46
C ASN A 19 58.30 -55.60 -36.75
N LEU A 20 57.63 -55.97 -35.65
CA LEU A 20 56.90 -55.04 -34.80
C LEU A 20 57.83 -54.03 -34.13
N HIS A 21 59.01 -54.45 -33.66
CA HIS A 21 59.99 -53.56 -33.05
C HIS A 21 60.57 -52.56 -34.07
N GLU A 22 60.89 -53.02 -35.28
CA GLU A 22 61.32 -52.13 -36.38
C GLU A 22 60.22 -51.15 -36.78
N LYS A 23 58.98 -51.63 -36.99
CA LYS A 23 57.86 -50.75 -37.34
C LYS A 23 57.50 -49.75 -36.24
N ILE A 24 57.51 -50.15 -34.97
CA ILE A 24 57.29 -49.22 -33.85
C ILE A 24 58.43 -48.21 -33.77
N SER A 25 59.68 -48.62 -33.98
CA SER A 25 60.82 -47.70 -34.01
C SER A 25 60.75 -46.73 -35.20
N GLU A 26 60.30 -47.20 -36.35
CA GLU A 26 60.09 -46.40 -37.57
C GLU A 26 58.95 -45.39 -37.38
N ILE A 27 57.82 -45.84 -36.83
CA ILE A 27 56.68 -44.97 -36.46
C ILE A 27 57.09 -43.97 -35.37
N GLN A 28 57.86 -44.38 -34.34
CA GLN A 28 58.37 -43.46 -33.32
C GLN A 28 59.31 -42.41 -33.92
N LYS A 29 60.17 -42.79 -34.87
CA LYS A 29 61.00 -41.83 -35.60
C LYS A 29 60.15 -40.88 -36.44
N GLU A 30 59.11 -41.38 -37.11
CA GLU A 30 58.18 -40.56 -37.89
C GLU A 30 57.34 -39.63 -37.02
N ILE A 31 56.87 -40.07 -35.84
CA ILE A 31 56.16 -39.23 -34.86
C ILE A 31 57.09 -38.17 -34.28
N THR A 32 58.33 -38.53 -33.95
CA THR A 32 59.32 -37.57 -33.45
C THR A 32 59.65 -36.56 -34.54
N ARG A 33 59.77 -37.00 -35.81
CA ARG A 33 59.95 -36.11 -36.95
C ARG A 33 58.74 -35.20 -37.15
N LEU A 34 57.52 -35.75 -37.10
CA LEU A 34 56.28 -34.99 -37.20
C LEU A 34 56.17 -33.96 -36.05
N LYS A 35 56.60 -34.30 -34.84
CA LYS A 35 56.66 -33.37 -33.69
C LYS A 35 57.61 -32.20 -33.95
N TYR A 36 58.81 -32.47 -34.47
CA TYR A 36 59.74 -31.41 -34.86
C TYR A 36 59.20 -30.60 -36.04
N ASP A 37 58.63 -31.25 -37.05
CA ASP A 37 58.02 -30.61 -38.21
C ASP A 37 56.83 -29.71 -37.79
N VAL A 38 55.98 -30.15 -36.86
CA VAL A 38 54.86 -29.36 -36.29
C VAL A 38 55.38 -28.25 -35.39
N LYS A 39 56.43 -28.48 -34.59
CA LYS A 39 57.04 -27.45 -33.74
C LYS A 39 57.73 -26.37 -34.56
N ASP A 40 58.49 -26.74 -35.58
CA ASP A 40 59.12 -25.81 -36.51
C ASP A 40 58.05 -25.09 -37.33
N PHE A 41 57.00 -25.79 -37.78
CA PHE A 41 55.82 -25.17 -38.41
C PHE A 41 55.12 -24.18 -37.47
N MET A 42 54.91 -24.50 -36.19
CA MET A 42 54.28 -23.58 -35.23
C MET A 42 55.17 -22.36 -34.97
N ASN A 43 56.47 -22.55 -34.78
CA ASN A 43 57.43 -21.46 -34.61
C ASN A 43 57.55 -20.57 -35.85
N ASP A 44 57.53 -21.14 -37.05
CA ASP A 44 57.63 -20.41 -38.32
C ASP A 44 56.31 -19.68 -38.67
N ASN A 45 55.14 -20.22 -38.32
CA ASN A 45 53.84 -19.63 -38.68
C ASN A 45 53.36 -18.49 -37.77
N TYR A 46 53.84 -18.39 -36.53
CA TYR A 46 53.45 -17.30 -35.62
C TYR A 46 54.35 -16.05 -35.73
N VAL A 47 55.41 -16.08 -36.55
CA VAL A 47 56.34 -14.94 -36.71
C VAL A 47 56.33 -14.33 -38.13
N GLU A 48 56.05 -15.06 -39.23
CA GLU A 48 55.94 -14.45 -40.57
C GLU A 48 54.79 -15.02 -41.42
N PHE A 49 53.73 -14.22 -41.59
CA PHE A 49 52.53 -14.56 -42.34
C PHE A 49 52.68 -14.20 -43.83
N THR A 50 53.15 -15.13 -44.69
CA THR A 50 52.62 -15.41 -46.05
C THR A 50 53.52 -16.37 -46.85
N SER A 51 52.88 -17.28 -47.58
CA SER A 51 53.40 -18.18 -48.64
C SER A 51 53.97 -19.56 -48.23
N LYS A 52 53.09 -20.56 -48.03
CA LYS A 52 53.37 -21.99 -48.29
C LYS A 52 52.09 -22.85 -48.30
N LEU A 53 51.19 -22.57 -49.24
CA LEU A 53 49.83 -23.14 -49.35
C LEU A 53 49.72 -24.65 -49.70
N VAL A 54 50.82 -25.42 -49.80
CA VAL A 54 50.80 -26.81 -50.34
C VAL A 54 51.33 -27.86 -49.36
N LYS A 55 51.98 -27.47 -48.26
CA LYS A 55 52.51 -28.43 -47.26
C LYS A 55 51.51 -28.84 -46.17
N ASP A 56 50.40 -28.10 -46.01
CA ASP A 56 49.41 -28.27 -44.94
C ASP A 56 48.62 -29.60 -45.03
N GLN A 57 48.02 -29.91 -46.19
CA GLN A 57 47.19 -31.12 -46.36
C GLN A 57 47.99 -32.43 -46.25
N HIS A 58 49.28 -32.39 -46.58
CA HIS A 58 50.15 -33.55 -46.48
C HIS A 58 50.51 -33.89 -45.03
N LEU A 59 50.65 -32.89 -44.16
CA LEU A 59 50.93 -33.10 -42.73
C LEU A 59 49.68 -33.61 -41.99
N VAL A 60 48.50 -33.06 -42.29
CA VAL A 60 47.23 -33.51 -41.72
C VAL A 60 46.93 -34.95 -42.12
N SER A 61 46.95 -35.28 -43.42
CA SER A 61 46.70 -36.66 -43.89
C SER A 61 47.73 -37.67 -43.41
N LYS A 62 48.98 -37.23 -43.17
CA LYS A 62 50.02 -38.08 -42.57
C LYS A 62 49.79 -38.29 -41.07
N GLY A 63 49.33 -37.27 -40.35
CA GLY A 63 48.92 -37.38 -38.96
C GLY A 63 47.75 -38.36 -38.78
N GLU A 64 46.71 -38.26 -39.60
CA GLU A 64 45.55 -39.16 -39.59
C GLU A 64 45.94 -40.62 -39.88
N LYS A 65 46.77 -40.85 -40.90
CA LYS A 65 47.29 -42.19 -41.21
C LYS A 65 48.10 -42.80 -40.07
N LEU A 66 48.97 -42.01 -39.43
CA LEU A 66 49.75 -42.47 -38.28
C LEU A 66 48.84 -42.80 -37.10
N LEU A 67 47.72 -42.10 -36.92
CA LEU A 67 46.73 -42.35 -35.87
C LEU A 67 45.96 -43.66 -36.10
N GLU A 68 45.57 -43.95 -37.34
CA GLU A 68 44.94 -45.23 -37.71
C GLU A 68 45.91 -46.41 -37.54
N GLU A 69 47.14 -46.28 -38.03
CA GLU A 69 48.17 -47.31 -37.92
C GLU A 69 48.53 -47.61 -36.46
N MET A 70 48.59 -46.58 -35.61
CA MET A 70 48.93 -46.73 -34.20
C MET A 70 47.78 -47.29 -33.35
N ASN A 71 46.52 -46.94 -33.67
CA ASN A 71 45.34 -47.58 -33.06
C ASN A 71 45.24 -49.07 -33.44
N ALA A 72 45.57 -49.43 -34.67
CA ALA A 72 45.63 -50.83 -35.11
C ALA A 72 46.75 -51.61 -34.38
N LEU A 73 47.90 -50.98 -34.12
CA LEU A 73 49.00 -51.54 -33.32
C LEU A 73 48.62 -51.70 -31.84
N GLN A 74 47.95 -50.71 -31.24
CA GLN A 74 47.47 -50.76 -29.86
C GLN A 74 46.49 -51.93 -29.67
N LYS A 75 45.53 -52.08 -30.60
CA LYS A 75 44.56 -53.19 -30.59
C LYS A 75 45.24 -54.55 -30.73
N ARG A 76 46.24 -54.66 -31.62
CA ARG A 76 47.04 -55.89 -31.77
C ARG A 76 47.85 -56.24 -30.52
N ILE A 77 48.38 -55.25 -29.81
CA ILE A 77 49.11 -55.48 -28.55
C ILE A 77 48.14 -55.87 -27.43
N ASP A 78 46.97 -55.24 -27.33
CA ASP A 78 45.96 -55.60 -26.34
C ASP A 78 45.42 -57.02 -26.55
N ASP A 79 45.28 -57.46 -27.80
CA ASP A 79 44.93 -58.84 -28.18
C ASP A 79 46.08 -59.83 -27.84
N GLN A 80 47.34 -59.44 -28.08
CA GLN A 80 48.51 -60.30 -27.82
C GLN A 80 48.87 -60.42 -26.32
N VAL A 81 48.67 -59.36 -25.53
CA VAL A 81 48.83 -59.35 -24.07
C VAL A 81 47.81 -60.27 -23.40
N LYS A 82 46.65 -60.50 -24.03
CA LYS A 82 45.63 -61.45 -23.56
C LYS A 82 46.00 -62.92 -23.78
N ILE A 83 46.89 -63.22 -24.74
CA ILE A 83 47.20 -64.59 -25.18
C ILE A 83 48.49 -65.15 -24.53
N GLU A 84 49.49 -64.31 -24.22
CA GLU A 84 50.77 -64.77 -23.63
C GLU A 84 50.90 -64.46 -22.12
N LEU A 85 50.27 -65.26 -21.26
CA LEU A 85 50.57 -65.30 -19.83
C LEU A 85 51.75 -66.26 -19.55
N SER A 86 52.94 -65.68 -19.28
CA SER A 86 53.97 -66.15 -18.31
C SER A 86 55.46 -66.04 -18.69
N GLY A 87 55.87 -65.31 -19.76
CA GLY A 87 57.30 -65.28 -20.14
C GLY A 87 57.95 -63.98 -20.62
N SER A 88 57.21 -62.91 -20.93
CA SER A 88 57.80 -61.68 -21.53
C SER A 88 57.16 -60.37 -21.01
N THR A 89 56.88 -60.29 -19.71
CA THR A 89 56.04 -59.24 -19.11
C THR A 89 56.72 -57.89 -18.85
N LYS A 90 58.06 -57.78 -18.80
CA LYS A 90 58.75 -56.48 -18.58
C LYS A 90 58.89 -55.67 -19.86
N GLU A 91 59.36 -56.27 -20.94
CA GLU A 91 59.59 -55.59 -22.21
C GLU A 91 58.29 -55.21 -22.93
N LEU A 92 57.25 -56.04 -22.86
CA LEU A 92 55.92 -55.70 -23.35
C LEU A 92 55.27 -54.56 -22.56
N LYS A 93 55.52 -54.47 -21.23
CA LYS A 93 55.07 -53.33 -20.42
C LYS A 93 55.80 -52.04 -20.80
N THR A 94 57.12 -52.09 -21.03
CA THR A 94 57.87 -50.90 -21.48
C THR A 94 57.46 -50.46 -22.89
N LEU A 95 57.17 -51.40 -23.80
CA LEU A 95 56.63 -51.10 -25.14
C LEU A 95 55.23 -50.52 -25.07
N SER A 96 54.35 -51.10 -24.24
CA SER A 96 53.00 -50.56 -24.00
C SER A 96 53.04 -49.16 -23.40
N GLN A 97 53.96 -48.91 -22.47
CA GLN A 97 54.16 -47.59 -21.87
C GLN A 97 54.67 -46.57 -22.89
N ALA A 98 55.68 -46.92 -23.68
CA ALA A 98 56.20 -46.05 -24.75
C ALA A 98 55.17 -45.78 -25.86
N LEU A 99 54.29 -46.75 -26.15
CA LEU A 99 53.19 -46.59 -27.09
C LEU A 99 52.09 -45.68 -26.52
N LYS A 100 51.77 -45.81 -25.23
CA LYS A 100 50.85 -44.89 -24.53
C LYS A 100 51.38 -43.45 -24.54
N GLU A 101 52.65 -43.26 -24.24
CA GLU A 101 53.31 -41.94 -24.31
C GLU A 101 53.28 -41.38 -25.73
N SER A 102 53.55 -42.21 -26.74
CA SER A 102 53.44 -41.81 -28.15
C SER A 102 51.99 -41.47 -28.53
N ASN A 103 51.00 -42.18 -27.98
CA ASN A 103 49.58 -41.95 -28.24
C ASN A 103 49.10 -40.61 -27.66
N VAL A 104 49.50 -40.29 -26.43
CA VAL A 104 49.21 -38.98 -25.82
C VAL A 104 49.86 -37.85 -26.65
N MET A 105 51.11 -38.00 -27.08
CA MET A 105 51.78 -37.00 -27.93
C MET A 105 51.12 -36.81 -29.30
N LEU A 106 50.64 -37.91 -29.91
CA LEU A 106 49.92 -37.87 -31.18
C LEU A 106 48.54 -37.22 -31.02
N GLN A 107 47.81 -37.55 -29.94
CA GLN A 107 46.53 -36.93 -29.61
C GLN A 107 46.66 -35.42 -29.40
N LEU A 108 47.69 -34.97 -28.66
CA LEU A 108 47.99 -33.55 -28.48
C LEU A 108 48.33 -32.86 -29.81
N SER A 109 49.13 -33.51 -30.67
CA SER A 109 49.48 -32.97 -31.99
C SER A 109 48.26 -32.84 -32.90
N ASN A 110 47.35 -33.82 -32.86
CA ASN A 110 46.10 -33.78 -33.63
C ASN A 110 45.17 -32.66 -33.12
N GLN A 111 45.07 -32.49 -31.80
CA GLN A 111 44.30 -31.39 -31.20
C GLN A 111 44.83 -30.02 -31.64
N LEU A 112 46.15 -29.82 -31.65
CA LEU A 112 46.77 -28.60 -32.16
C LEU A 112 46.50 -28.36 -33.65
N LEU A 113 46.54 -29.42 -34.48
CA LEU A 113 46.18 -29.33 -35.90
C LEU A 113 44.71 -28.94 -36.09
N THR A 114 43.79 -29.55 -35.34
CA THR A 114 42.36 -29.20 -35.40
C THR A 114 42.10 -27.76 -34.96
N LEU A 115 42.79 -27.26 -33.92
CA LEU A 115 42.70 -25.86 -33.50
C LEU A 115 43.19 -24.90 -34.59
N HIS A 116 44.28 -25.25 -35.26
CA HIS A 116 44.79 -24.46 -36.39
C HIS A 116 43.82 -24.43 -37.57
N GLU A 117 43.20 -25.56 -37.91
CA GLU A 117 42.14 -25.61 -38.94
C GLU A 117 40.91 -24.80 -38.54
N CYS A 118 40.53 -24.80 -37.26
CA CYS A 118 39.44 -23.96 -36.74
C CYS A 118 39.75 -22.47 -36.91
N ILE A 119 40.93 -22.00 -36.50
CA ILE A 119 41.38 -20.60 -36.66
C ILE A 119 41.29 -20.16 -38.13
N LYS A 120 41.75 -21.00 -39.05
CA LYS A 120 41.70 -20.72 -40.50
C LYS A 120 40.26 -20.68 -41.01
N SER A 121 39.44 -21.62 -40.56
CA SER A 121 38.04 -21.74 -40.99
C SER A 121 37.20 -20.55 -40.52
N VAL A 122 37.39 -20.07 -39.28
CA VAL A 122 36.71 -18.88 -38.75
C VAL A 122 37.00 -17.65 -39.62
N LYS A 123 38.28 -17.38 -39.93
CA LYS A 123 38.66 -16.24 -40.77
C LYS A 123 38.04 -16.32 -42.18
N ASN A 124 38.05 -17.51 -42.79
CA ASN A 124 37.41 -17.73 -44.10
C ASN A 124 35.88 -17.58 -44.05
N TYR A 125 35.22 -18.04 -42.98
CA TYR A 125 33.77 -17.92 -42.82
C TYR A 125 33.35 -16.46 -42.57
N GLN A 126 34.15 -15.67 -41.86
CA GLN A 126 33.92 -14.22 -41.71
C GLN A 126 34.02 -13.49 -43.04
N GLU A 127 35.07 -13.74 -43.84
CA GLU A 127 35.21 -13.16 -45.20
C GLU A 127 34.05 -13.58 -46.12
N GLY A 128 33.55 -14.81 -45.95
CA GLY A 128 32.43 -15.36 -46.70
C GLY A 128 31.04 -14.98 -46.19
N LYS A 129 30.92 -14.16 -45.13
CA LYS A 129 29.65 -13.79 -44.46
C LYS A 129 28.82 -14.98 -43.97
N ARG A 130 29.46 -16.09 -43.58
CA ARG A 130 28.80 -17.29 -43.05
C ARG A 130 28.89 -17.31 -41.52
N TYR A 131 28.10 -16.45 -40.87
CA TYR A 131 28.23 -16.17 -39.44
C TYR A 131 27.91 -17.37 -38.53
N VAL A 132 26.90 -18.18 -38.87
CA VAL A 132 26.54 -19.38 -38.10
C VAL A 132 27.68 -20.40 -38.09
N ASN A 133 28.27 -20.67 -39.26
CA ASN A 133 29.41 -21.60 -39.37
C ASN A 133 30.65 -21.09 -38.62
N ALA A 134 30.89 -19.78 -38.61
CA ALA A 134 31.96 -19.17 -37.82
C ALA A 134 31.72 -19.37 -36.31
N ALA A 135 30.49 -19.12 -35.84
CA ALA A 135 30.10 -19.30 -34.44
C ALA A 135 30.21 -20.77 -33.98
N GLU A 136 29.72 -21.73 -34.78
CA GLU A 136 29.86 -23.16 -34.49
C GLU A 136 31.34 -23.58 -34.38
N THR A 137 32.19 -23.06 -35.27
CA THR A 137 33.63 -23.34 -35.26
C THR A 137 34.31 -22.73 -34.02
N LEU A 138 33.89 -21.55 -33.58
CA LEU A 138 34.37 -20.94 -32.33
C LEU A 138 33.95 -21.76 -31.10
N CYS A 139 32.72 -22.26 -31.06
CA CYS A 139 32.24 -23.14 -29.98
C CYS A 139 33.01 -24.46 -29.95
N HIS A 140 33.30 -25.03 -31.13
CA HIS A 140 34.13 -26.23 -31.24
C HIS A 140 35.55 -25.98 -30.73
N MET A 141 36.14 -24.83 -31.09
CA MET A 141 37.46 -24.40 -30.61
C MET A 141 37.48 -24.23 -29.08
N GLN A 142 36.45 -23.61 -28.51
CA GLN A 142 36.26 -23.46 -27.07
C GLN A 142 36.18 -24.82 -26.36
N ALA A 143 35.42 -25.77 -26.91
CA ALA A 143 35.27 -27.11 -26.37
C ALA A 143 36.60 -27.90 -26.36
N ILE A 144 37.47 -27.69 -27.35
CA ILE A 144 38.80 -28.29 -27.40
C ILE A 144 39.75 -27.64 -26.39
N LEU A 145 39.78 -26.30 -26.31
CA LEU A 145 40.69 -25.55 -25.42
C LEU A 145 40.40 -25.77 -23.94
N TYR A 146 39.12 -25.79 -23.56
CA TYR A 146 38.71 -25.89 -22.16
C TYR A 146 38.38 -27.33 -21.71
N ASN A 147 38.72 -28.34 -22.51
CA ASN A 147 38.54 -29.73 -22.12
C ASN A 147 39.45 -30.09 -20.93
N SER A 148 38.84 -30.57 -19.83
CA SER A 148 39.55 -30.95 -18.60
C SER A 148 40.40 -32.22 -18.72
N GLN A 149 40.22 -33.00 -19.78
CA GLN A 149 40.89 -34.29 -19.98
C GLN A 149 42.16 -34.22 -20.83
N THR A 150 42.57 -33.02 -21.25
CA THR A 150 43.68 -32.83 -22.20
C THR A 150 44.86 -32.11 -21.55
N ASP A 151 46.08 -32.61 -21.78
CA ASP A 151 47.34 -32.00 -21.31
C ASP A 151 47.75 -30.74 -22.12
N LEU A 152 46.81 -30.14 -22.86
CA LEU A 152 47.02 -28.95 -23.71
C LEU A 152 47.52 -27.74 -22.90
N ARG A 153 47.10 -27.61 -21.64
CA ARG A 153 47.47 -26.49 -20.76
C ARG A 153 48.95 -26.47 -20.36
N ASP A 154 49.62 -27.62 -20.47
CA ASP A 154 51.03 -27.77 -20.09
C ASP A 154 51.99 -27.43 -21.25
N LEU A 155 51.46 -27.02 -22.41
CA LEU A 155 52.24 -26.60 -23.58
C LEU A 155 52.59 -25.11 -23.52
N ASP A 156 53.84 -24.75 -23.82
CA ASP A 156 54.31 -23.35 -23.88
C ASP A 156 53.49 -22.47 -24.85
N ILE A 157 52.90 -23.08 -25.88
CA ILE A 157 52.10 -22.41 -26.92
C ILE A 157 50.63 -22.20 -26.54
N TYR A 158 50.16 -22.80 -25.44
CA TYR A 158 48.75 -22.73 -25.02
C TYR A 158 48.28 -21.28 -24.86
N MET A 159 49.08 -20.44 -24.19
CA MET A 159 48.75 -19.03 -23.97
C MET A 159 48.57 -18.26 -25.28
N ALA A 160 49.40 -18.53 -26.29
CA ALA A 160 49.29 -17.86 -27.59
C ALA A 160 48.05 -18.29 -28.39
N ILE A 161 47.65 -19.56 -28.26
CA ILE A 161 46.43 -20.08 -28.90
C ILE A 161 45.19 -19.57 -28.18
N GLU A 162 45.22 -19.49 -26.84
CA GLU A 162 44.14 -18.91 -26.04
C GLU A 162 43.97 -17.41 -26.35
N GLU A 163 45.06 -16.66 -26.49
CA GLU A 163 45.03 -15.25 -26.90
C GLU A 163 44.45 -15.07 -28.32
N GLU A 164 44.85 -15.91 -29.30
CA GLU A 164 44.29 -15.85 -30.65
C GLU A 164 42.80 -16.24 -30.68
N TYR A 165 42.37 -17.21 -29.86
CA TYR A 165 40.95 -17.54 -29.69
C TYR A 165 40.17 -16.33 -29.16
N LEU A 166 40.66 -15.68 -28.10
CA LEU A 166 40.02 -14.49 -27.53
C LEU A 166 39.96 -13.33 -28.53
N ASN A 167 41.01 -13.14 -29.32
CA ASN A 167 41.03 -12.14 -30.40
C ASN A 167 40.00 -12.45 -31.49
N LEU A 168 39.90 -13.70 -31.92
CA LEU A 168 38.90 -14.13 -32.91
C LEU A 168 37.47 -13.99 -32.36
N TYR A 169 37.24 -14.39 -31.12
CA TYR A 169 35.95 -14.29 -30.45
C TYR A 169 35.51 -12.83 -30.30
N THR A 170 36.40 -11.96 -29.81
CA THR A 170 36.10 -10.53 -29.64
C THR A 170 35.91 -9.82 -30.98
N SER A 171 36.73 -10.14 -31.99
CA SER A 171 36.58 -9.63 -33.35
C SER A 171 35.23 -10.02 -33.94
N PHE A 172 34.91 -11.33 -33.93
CA PHE A 172 33.62 -11.85 -34.41
C PHE A 172 32.43 -11.21 -33.71
N LEU A 173 32.50 -11.08 -32.38
CA LEU A 173 31.43 -10.48 -31.60
C LEU A 173 31.24 -8.99 -31.95
N SER A 174 32.34 -8.24 -32.08
CA SER A 174 32.30 -6.82 -32.43
C SER A 174 31.73 -6.59 -33.83
N GLU A 175 32.14 -7.42 -34.79
CA GLU A 175 31.66 -7.39 -36.18
C GLU A 175 30.16 -7.72 -36.25
N THR A 176 29.76 -8.83 -35.63
CA THR A 176 28.37 -9.30 -35.61
C THR A 176 27.44 -8.28 -34.93
N SER A 177 27.87 -7.71 -33.80
CA SER A 177 27.12 -6.69 -33.08
C SER A 177 27.01 -5.38 -33.87
N SER A 178 28.11 -4.95 -34.51
CA SER A 178 28.15 -3.75 -35.35
C SER A 178 27.20 -3.88 -36.56
N LEU A 179 27.25 -5.02 -37.26
CA LEU A 179 26.35 -5.31 -38.37
C LEU A 179 24.88 -5.32 -37.91
N LEU A 180 24.59 -5.94 -36.77
CA LEU A 180 23.23 -5.97 -36.23
C LEU A 180 22.72 -4.57 -35.87
N HIS A 181 23.56 -3.69 -35.31
CA HIS A 181 23.25 -2.27 -35.08
C HIS A 181 23.07 -1.47 -36.38
N GLU A 182 23.79 -1.82 -37.45
CA GLU A 182 23.60 -1.21 -38.76
C GLU A 182 22.25 -1.58 -39.40
N ARG A 183 21.74 -2.79 -39.11
CA ARG A 183 20.45 -3.28 -39.61
C ARG A 183 19.27 -2.83 -38.76
N ILE A 184 19.44 -2.83 -37.44
CA ILE A 184 18.44 -2.39 -36.46
C ILE A 184 18.92 -1.06 -35.88
N CYS A 185 18.56 0.02 -36.54
CA CYS A 185 19.01 1.36 -36.16
C CYS A 185 17.98 2.03 -35.27
N TRP A 186 18.49 2.69 -34.24
CA TRP A 186 17.74 3.63 -33.43
C TRP A 186 18.15 5.05 -33.78
N THR A 187 17.20 5.98 -33.80
CA THR A 187 17.48 7.41 -33.99
C THR A 187 16.71 8.22 -32.96
N GLY A 188 17.32 9.29 -32.45
CA GLY A 188 16.74 10.15 -31.40
C GLY A 188 16.93 9.63 -29.96
N ILE A 189 17.79 8.63 -29.73
CA ILE A 189 18.10 8.12 -28.38
C ILE A 189 19.10 9.02 -27.63
N ASP A 190 20.13 9.50 -28.32
CA ASP A 190 21.24 10.26 -27.71
C ASP A 190 20.96 11.77 -27.57
N GLU A 191 19.82 12.24 -28.08
CA GLU A 191 19.41 13.64 -28.02
C GLU A 191 18.43 13.85 -26.86
N GLU A 192 18.87 14.53 -25.79
CA GLU A 192 18.02 14.80 -24.60
C GLU A 192 16.68 15.51 -24.93
N ASP A 193 16.63 16.22 -26.06
CA ASP A 193 15.48 16.97 -26.57
C ASP A 193 14.82 16.39 -27.84
N ALA A 194 15.18 15.17 -28.25
CA ALA A 194 14.53 14.54 -29.39
C ALA A 194 13.02 14.43 -29.17
N LYS A 195 12.26 15.06 -30.07
CA LYS A 195 10.79 14.98 -30.07
C LYS A 195 10.29 13.67 -30.69
N ALA A 196 11.12 13.00 -31.49
CA ALA A 196 10.76 11.76 -32.14
C ALA A 196 11.88 10.73 -32.00
N VAL A 197 11.51 9.51 -31.58
CA VAL A 197 12.38 8.34 -31.56
C VAL A 197 11.92 7.42 -32.68
N THR A 198 12.85 6.91 -33.49
CA THR A 198 12.53 5.92 -34.53
C THR A 198 13.35 4.64 -34.40
N LEU A 199 12.67 3.51 -34.62
CA LEU A 199 13.24 2.19 -34.79
C LEU A 199 13.16 1.82 -36.28
N THR A 200 14.30 1.69 -36.93
CA THR A 200 14.41 1.39 -38.36
C THR A 200 14.98 -0.01 -38.57
N VAL A 201 14.28 -0.84 -39.35
CA VAL A 201 14.77 -2.14 -39.80
C VAL A 201 15.17 -2.06 -41.27
N LYS A 202 16.48 -2.06 -41.54
CA LYS A 202 17.03 -2.05 -42.90
C LYS A 202 17.09 -3.46 -43.46
N ASN A 203 15.98 -3.88 -44.06
CA ASN A 203 15.77 -5.25 -44.54
C ASN A 203 16.39 -5.51 -45.94
N GLU A 204 17.65 -5.13 -46.16
CA GLU A 204 18.29 -5.21 -47.48
C GLU A 204 19.02 -6.53 -47.75
N MET A 205 19.34 -7.31 -46.71
CA MET A 205 19.99 -8.61 -46.84
C MET A 205 19.35 -9.61 -45.86
N ASP A 206 19.13 -10.84 -46.32
CA ASP A 206 18.51 -11.96 -45.58
C ASP A 206 19.43 -12.55 -44.48
N ASP A 207 20.51 -11.83 -44.13
CA ASP A 207 21.57 -12.25 -43.20
C ASP A 207 21.25 -11.93 -41.73
N THR A 208 20.18 -11.18 -41.46
CA THR A 208 19.79 -10.78 -40.09
C THR A 208 19.45 -11.99 -39.22
N GLN A 209 18.82 -13.01 -39.80
CA GLN A 209 18.55 -14.28 -39.13
C GLN A 209 19.86 -15.01 -38.81
N ASP A 210 20.78 -15.10 -39.78
CA ASP A 210 22.09 -15.74 -39.59
C ASP A 210 22.91 -15.05 -38.49
N LEU A 211 22.85 -13.71 -38.40
CA LEU A 211 23.52 -12.95 -37.33
C LEU A 211 22.93 -13.28 -35.95
N ILE A 212 21.60 -13.32 -35.81
CA ILE A 212 20.93 -13.66 -34.54
C ILE A 212 21.23 -15.10 -34.12
N GLN A 213 21.17 -16.06 -35.06
CA GLN A 213 21.51 -17.46 -34.81
C GLN A 213 22.97 -17.60 -34.39
N SER A 214 23.87 -16.86 -35.03
CA SER A 214 25.29 -16.89 -34.66
C SER A 214 25.56 -16.34 -33.25
N LEU A 215 24.83 -15.31 -32.82
CA LEU A 215 24.89 -14.78 -31.45
C LEU A 215 24.31 -15.75 -30.41
N TYR A 216 23.30 -16.54 -30.79
CA TYR A 216 22.77 -17.61 -29.96
C TYR A 216 23.82 -18.70 -29.73
N CYS A 217 24.49 -19.16 -30.80
CA CYS A 217 25.51 -20.20 -30.71
C CYS A 217 26.65 -19.85 -29.73
N ILE A 218 27.03 -18.57 -29.64
CA ILE A 218 28.09 -18.09 -28.73
C ILE A 218 27.59 -17.62 -27.35
N ASP A 219 26.36 -17.97 -26.96
CA ASP A 219 25.71 -17.58 -25.68
C ASP A 219 25.59 -16.06 -25.42
N ASN A 220 25.73 -15.21 -26.45
CA ASN A 220 25.71 -13.76 -26.28
C ASN A 220 24.40 -13.07 -26.72
N LEU A 221 23.43 -13.84 -27.24
CA LEU A 221 22.12 -13.31 -27.64
C LEU A 221 21.36 -12.67 -26.46
N SER A 222 21.44 -13.27 -25.26
CA SER A 222 20.76 -12.78 -24.06
C SER A 222 21.16 -11.34 -23.69
N SER A 223 22.44 -11.01 -23.79
CA SER A 223 22.97 -9.66 -23.55
C SER A 223 22.42 -8.65 -24.56
N TYR A 224 22.36 -9.04 -25.83
CA TYR A 224 21.76 -8.20 -26.87
C TYR A 224 20.26 -7.97 -26.64
N LEU A 225 19.50 -9.03 -26.35
CA LEU A 225 18.07 -8.95 -26.07
C LEU A 225 17.78 -8.10 -24.83
N HIS A 226 18.63 -8.16 -23.81
CA HIS A 226 18.50 -7.30 -22.63
C HIS A 226 18.72 -5.81 -22.97
N SER A 227 19.75 -5.49 -23.76
CA SER A 227 20.00 -4.12 -24.22
C SER A 227 18.84 -3.62 -25.09
N PHE A 228 18.45 -4.40 -26.09
CA PHE A 228 17.36 -4.06 -27.01
C PHE A 228 16.02 -3.88 -26.28
N SER A 229 15.65 -4.78 -25.36
CA SER A 229 14.42 -4.67 -24.57
C SER A 229 14.44 -3.46 -23.63
N THR A 230 15.60 -3.10 -23.09
CA THR A 230 15.76 -1.90 -22.26
C THR A 230 15.55 -0.64 -23.08
N THR A 231 16.21 -0.54 -24.24
CA THR A 231 16.01 0.57 -25.18
C THR A 231 14.55 0.70 -25.64
N LEU A 232 13.92 -0.43 -25.96
CA LEU A 232 12.51 -0.47 -26.37
C LEU A 232 11.58 -0.01 -25.24
N MET A 233 11.85 -0.42 -23.99
CA MET A 233 11.06 0.01 -22.83
C MET A 233 11.21 1.51 -22.56
N ASP A 234 12.44 2.01 -22.54
CA ASP A 234 12.73 3.36 -22.05
C ASP A 234 12.40 4.44 -23.08
N HIS A 235 12.60 4.16 -24.38
CA HIS A 235 12.45 5.17 -25.45
C HIS A 235 11.20 5.00 -26.32
N ILE A 236 10.51 3.86 -26.27
CA ILE A 236 9.29 3.63 -27.06
C ILE A 236 8.08 3.32 -26.15
N ILE A 237 8.12 2.22 -25.38
CA ILE A 237 6.95 1.77 -24.61
C ILE A 237 6.63 2.74 -23.47
N GLY A 238 7.64 3.20 -22.73
CA GLY A 238 7.50 4.16 -21.64
C GLY A 238 6.80 5.46 -22.08
N PRO A 239 7.28 6.12 -23.15
CA PRO A 239 6.61 7.28 -23.73
C PRO A 239 5.19 6.99 -24.22
N ILE A 240 4.96 5.87 -24.92
CA ILE A 240 3.61 5.46 -25.36
C ILE A 240 2.62 5.36 -24.19
N ILE A 241 3.07 4.91 -23.01
CA ILE A 241 2.23 4.75 -21.83
C ILE A 241 2.02 6.08 -21.07
N ASN A 242 3.06 6.90 -20.96
CA ASN A 242 3.09 8.04 -20.03
C ASN A 242 2.86 9.42 -20.68
N ASP A 243 3.11 9.54 -21.99
CA ASP A 243 3.12 10.80 -22.72
C ASP A 243 2.10 10.83 -23.86
N ASP A 244 1.80 12.03 -24.35
CA ASP A 244 0.95 12.30 -25.51
C ASP A 244 1.81 12.11 -26.76
N CYS A 245 1.63 11.00 -27.46
CA CYS A 245 2.49 10.52 -28.55
C CYS A 245 1.69 10.24 -29.84
N SER A 246 2.21 10.73 -30.97
CA SER A 246 1.80 10.28 -32.30
C SER A 246 2.67 9.08 -32.71
N VAL A 247 2.04 7.95 -33.00
CA VAL A 247 2.71 6.71 -33.40
C VAL A 247 2.30 6.34 -34.81
N TYR A 248 3.27 6.15 -35.70
CA TYR A 248 3.03 5.79 -37.09
C TYR A 248 4.21 5.01 -37.67
N VAL A 249 3.93 4.25 -38.74
CA VAL A 249 4.93 3.48 -39.48
C VAL A 249 5.15 4.12 -40.84
N VAL A 250 6.40 4.45 -41.17
CA VAL A 250 6.80 5.03 -42.47
C VAL A 250 7.43 3.94 -43.33
N ASN A 251 6.95 3.81 -44.57
CA ASN A 251 7.46 2.89 -45.58
C ASN A 251 7.56 1.43 -45.12
N GLU A 252 6.68 1.02 -44.19
CA GLU A 252 6.65 -0.28 -43.53
C GLU A 252 7.89 -0.63 -42.69
N LYS A 253 9.03 0.07 -42.84
CA LYS A 253 10.34 -0.28 -42.25
C LYS A 253 10.76 0.59 -41.06
N ILE A 254 10.11 1.74 -40.86
CA ILE A 254 10.46 2.71 -39.82
C ILE A 254 9.27 2.87 -38.88
N PHE A 255 9.45 2.50 -37.61
CA PHE A 255 8.48 2.75 -36.55
C PHE A 255 8.85 4.03 -35.80
N THR A 256 7.96 5.01 -35.77
CA THR A 256 8.23 6.33 -35.19
C THR A 256 7.27 6.62 -34.03
N VAL A 257 7.83 7.09 -32.91
CA VAL A 257 7.09 7.67 -31.78
C VAL A 257 7.46 9.14 -31.65
N GLU A 258 6.51 10.03 -31.88
CA GLU A 258 6.69 11.48 -31.72
C GLU A 258 5.94 11.98 -30.47
N VAL A 259 6.68 12.47 -29.48
CA VAL A 259 6.13 13.00 -28.22
C VAL A 259 5.66 14.44 -28.43
N LEU A 260 4.35 14.64 -28.41
CA LEU A 260 3.69 15.94 -28.55
C LEU A 260 3.69 16.71 -27.23
N ASN A 261 3.31 16.05 -26.12
CA ASN A 261 3.31 16.65 -24.78
C ASN A 261 3.85 15.66 -23.73
N LYS A 262 4.94 16.05 -23.06
CA LYS A 262 5.50 15.30 -21.93
C LYS A 262 4.55 15.36 -20.72
N ARG A 263 4.40 14.25 -19.99
CA ARG A 263 3.63 14.07 -18.74
C ARG A 263 2.12 14.29 -18.86
N LYS A 264 1.56 14.19 -20.06
CA LYS A 264 0.11 14.09 -20.28
C LYS A 264 -0.20 12.72 -20.86
N PRO A 265 -0.74 11.78 -20.08
CA PRO A 265 -1.06 10.46 -20.59
C PRO A 265 -2.23 10.53 -21.57
N HIS A 266 -2.16 9.72 -22.63
CA HIS A 266 -3.31 9.46 -23.50
C HIS A 266 -4.41 8.65 -22.81
N GLY A 267 -5.60 8.63 -23.42
CA GLY A 267 -6.63 7.66 -23.09
C GLY A 267 -6.17 6.24 -23.40
N TYR A 268 -6.61 5.28 -22.59
CA TYR A 268 -6.20 3.86 -22.69
C TYR A 268 -6.34 3.25 -24.08
N LYS A 269 -7.35 3.66 -24.86
CA LYS A 269 -7.56 3.17 -26.23
C LYS A 269 -6.39 3.50 -27.14
N SER A 270 -5.86 4.72 -27.04
CA SER A 270 -4.71 5.15 -27.85
C SER A 270 -3.45 4.41 -27.42
N VAL A 271 -3.24 4.23 -26.11
CA VAL A 271 -2.10 3.46 -25.59
C VAL A 271 -2.13 2.03 -26.11
N LEU A 272 -3.26 1.33 -25.96
CA LEU A 272 -3.42 -0.05 -26.45
C LEU A 272 -3.26 -0.14 -27.97
N HIS A 273 -3.81 0.81 -28.73
CA HIS A 273 -3.68 0.85 -30.18
C HIS A 273 -2.22 1.08 -30.63
N ASN A 274 -1.51 2.01 -29.99
CA ASN A 274 -0.11 2.31 -30.28
C ASN A 274 0.80 1.12 -29.94
N LEU A 275 0.54 0.42 -28.83
CA LEU A 275 1.23 -0.83 -28.49
C LEU A 275 0.89 -1.94 -29.49
N GLU A 276 -0.37 -2.05 -29.93
CA GLU A 276 -0.75 -3.01 -30.97
C GLU A 276 0.00 -2.75 -32.28
N LEU A 277 0.17 -1.47 -32.68
CA LEU A 277 1.00 -1.09 -33.83
C LEU A 277 2.46 -1.49 -33.66
N LEU A 278 3.03 -1.26 -32.47
CA LEU A 278 4.41 -1.67 -32.16
C LEU A 278 4.58 -3.19 -32.29
N PHE A 279 3.72 -3.97 -31.65
CA PHE A 279 3.82 -5.42 -31.68
C PHE A 279 3.50 -6.00 -33.07
N LYS A 280 2.66 -5.35 -33.87
CA LYS A 280 2.51 -5.68 -35.31
C LYS A 280 3.80 -5.44 -36.08
N PHE A 281 4.45 -4.30 -35.86
CA PHE A 281 5.73 -3.98 -36.50
C PHE A 281 6.81 -4.99 -36.11
N LEU A 282 6.94 -5.31 -34.82
CA LEU A 282 7.88 -6.31 -34.32
C LEU A 282 7.57 -7.70 -34.93
N HIS A 283 6.30 -8.09 -34.97
CA HIS A 283 5.90 -9.36 -35.58
C HIS A 283 6.07 -9.40 -37.10
N GLN A 284 6.12 -8.26 -37.81
CA GLN A 284 6.38 -8.26 -39.26
C GLN A 284 7.86 -8.38 -39.59
N HIS A 285 8.73 -7.73 -38.79
CA HIS A 285 10.16 -7.62 -39.11
C HIS A 285 11.07 -8.58 -38.32
N PHE A 286 10.58 -9.21 -37.26
CA PHE A 286 11.37 -10.09 -36.39
C PHE A 286 10.82 -11.53 -36.31
N GLN A 287 10.27 -12.06 -37.41
CA GLN A 287 9.86 -13.48 -37.52
C GLN A 287 11.06 -14.43 -37.72
N PHE A 288 12.17 -14.19 -37.04
CA PHE A 288 13.36 -15.02 -37.14
C PHE A 288 13.24 -16.24 -36.20
N THR A 289 13.67 -17.41 -36.69
CA THR A 289 13.85 -18.62 -35.88
C THR A 289 15.24 -18.61 -35.26
N VAL A 290 15.33 -18.64 -33.93
CA VAL A 290 16.59 -18.61 -33.17
C VAL A 290 17.16 -20.03 -33.05
N HIS A 291 16.37 -20.97 -32.52
CA HIS A 291 16.70 -22.40 -32.43
C HIS A 291 15.41 -23.22 -32.48
N ASP A 292 15.39 -24.33 -33.23
CA ASP A 292 14.21 -25.19 -33.46
C ASP A 292 12.91 -24.40 -33.80
N ASP A 293 12.03 -24.22 -32.80
CA ASP A 293 10.70 -23.57 -32.85
C ASP A 293 10.62 -22.29 -31.99
N GLU A 294 11.76 -21.81 -31.45
CA GLU A 294 11.86 -20.59 -30.67
C GLU A 294 12.09 -19.38 -31.58
N THR A 295 11.15 -18.43 -31.54
CA THR A 295 11.20 -17.20 -32.32
C THR A 295 11.83 -16.08 -31.52
N PHE A 296 12.37 -15.07 -32.20
CA PHE A 296 12.91 -13.87 -31.53
C PHE A 296 11.93 -13.24 -30.52
N LEU A 297 10.62 -13.25 -30.84
CA LEU A 297 9.57 -12.75 -29.95
C LEU A 297 9.41 -13.59 -28.67
N LYS A 298 9.63 -14.90 -28.72
CA LYS A 298 9.64 -15.75 -27.52
C LYS A 298 10.88 -15.49 -26.67
N GLU A 299 12.04 -15.32 -27.30
CA GLU A 299 13.31 -15.05 -26.60
C GLU A 299 13.35 -13.67 -25.92
N ILE A 300 12.75 -12.63 -26.52
CA ILE A 300 12.69 -11.30 -25.90
C ILE A 300 11.62 -11.22 -24.80
N GLN A 301 10.64 -12.12 -24.80
CA GLN A 301 9.50 -12.05 -23.89
C GLN A 301 9.92 -11.98 -22.41
N PRO A 302 10.79 -12.86 -21.87
CA PRO A 302 11.19 -12.83 -20.46
C PRO A 302 11.80 -11.49 -20.03
N HIS A 303 12.53 -10.82 -20.94
CA HIS A 303 13.17 -9.54 -20.67
C HIS A 303 12.19 -8.35 -20.70
N LEU A 304 11.07 -8.47 -21.44
CA LEU A 304 10.14 -7.37 -21.70
C LEU A 304 8.84 -7.45 -20.90
N LEU A 305 8.30 -8.66 -20.70
CA LEU A 305 6.94 -8.89 -20.21
C LEU A 305 6.71 -8.33 -18.80
N GLU A 306 7.65 -8.54 -17.88
CA GLU A 306 7.50 -8.07 -16.49
C GLU A 306 7.46 -6.54 -16.41
N ARG A 307 8.36 -5.86 -17.14
CA ARG A 307 8.43 -4.39 -17.19
C ARG A 307 7.19 -3.80 -17.88
N LEU A 308 6.79 -4.38 -19.01
CA LEU A 308 5.56 -3.97 -19.73
C LEU A 308 4.33 -4.13 -18.85
N SER A 309 4.16 -5.30 -18.22
CA SER A 309 3.05 -5.60 -17.32
C SER A 309 2.97 -4.61 -16.17
N THR A 310 4.10 -4.34 -15.53
CA THR A 310 4.18 -3.41 -14.39
C THR A 310 3.81 -1.98 -14.79
N SER A 311 4.38 -1.47 -15.90
CA SER A 311 4.08 -0.11 -16.37
C SER A 311 2.63 0.01 -16.85
N LEU A 312 2.10 -0.98 -17.57
CA LEU A 312 0.71 -0.92 -18.03
C LEU A 312 -0.28 -0.97 -16.85
N LYS A 313 -0.03 -1.82 -15.83
CA LYS A 313 -0.86 -1.91 -14.62
C LYS A 313 -0.83 -0.62 -13.81
N ASN A 314 0.37 -0.12 -13.50
CA ASN A 314 0.55 0.99 -12.57
C ASN A 314 0.31 2.35 -13.23
N ASP A 315 0.75 2.53 -14.47
CA ASP A 315 0.79 3.85 -15.11
C ASP A 315 -0.37 4.10 -16.06
N CYS A 316 -0.99 3.05 -16.64
CA CYS A 316 -2.16 3.20 -17.50
C CYS A 316 -3.43 2.76 -16.79
N ILE A 317 -3.51 1.47 -16.42
CA ILE A 317 -4.76 0.82 -16.02
C ILE A 317 -5.25 1.32 -14.64
N SER A 318 -4.35 1.57 -13.69
CA SER A 318 -4.70 2.10 -12.37
C SER A 318 -5.51 3.41 -12.45
N ARG A 319 -5.23 4.26 -13.46
CA ARG A 319 -5.90 5.55 -13.67
C ARG A 319 -7.34 5.41 -14.19
N ILE A 320 -7.66 4.26 -14.76
CA ILE A 320 -8.96 3.97 -15.37
C ILE A 320 -9.92 3.39 -14.32
N THR A 321 -9.42 3.02 -13.14
CA THR A 321 -10.24 2.41 -12.07
C THR A 321 -11.48 3.27 -11.81
N PRO A 322 -12.70 2.72 -11.93
CA PRO A 322 -13.91 3.50 -11.84
C PRO A 322 -14.06 4.14 -10.46
N THR A 323 -14.70 5.32 -10.40
CA THR A 323 -14.90 6.08 -9.14
C THR A 323 -16.36 6.15 -8.71
N SER A 324 -17.28 5.70 -9.57
CA SER A 324 -18.71 5.58 -9.32
C SER A 324 -19.29 4.31 -9.97
N SER A 325 -20.46 3.88 -9.51
CA SER A 325 -21.24 2.78 -10.08
C SER A 325 -21.61 3.02 -11.55
N VAL A 326 -21.75 4.29 -11.96
CA VAL A 326 -21.97 4.69 -13.36
C VAL A 326 -20.70 4.45 -14.18
N ASP A 327 -19.53 4.81 -13.65
CA ASP A 327 -18.24 4.54 -14.31
C ASP A 327 -18.00 3.03 -14.47
N LEU A 328 -18.43 2.23 -13.48
CA LEU A 328 -18.34 0.76 -13.54
C LEU A 328 -19.16 0.17 -14.69
N LYS A 329 -20.38 0.68 -14.93
CA LYS A 329 -21.20 0.25 -16.09
C LYS A 329 -20.55 0.60 -17.43
N ASN A 330 -19.82 1.72 -17.47
CA ASN A 330 -19.04 2.13 -18.63
C ASN A 330 -17.68 1.40 -18.76
N PHE A 331 -17.37 0.48 -17.84
CA PHE A 331 -16.09 -0.22 -17.80
C PHE A 331 -16.06 -1.48 -18.69
N THR A 332 -17.20 -2.04 -19.08
CA THR A 332 -17.28 -3.25 -19.93
C THR A 332 -16.54 -3.11 -21.27
N PRO A 333 -16.65 -2.00 -22.03
CA PRO A 333 -15.86 -1.79 -23.24
C PRO A 333 -14.35 -1.71 -23.00
N ILE A 334 -13.94 -1.29 -21.79
CA ILE A 334 -12.52 -1.19 -21.39
C ILE A 334 -11.95 -2.60 -21.19
N VAL A 335 -12.70 -3.46 -20.48
CA VAL A 335 -12.35 -4.87 -20.29
C VAL A 335 -12.23 -5.57 -21.64
N GLN A 336 -13.17 -5.31 -22.56
CA GLN A 336 -13.13 -5.87 -23.89
C GLN A 336 -11.87 -5.44 -24.65
N ALA A 337 -11.54 -4.13 -24.66
CA ALA A 337 -10.32 -3.64 -25.31
C ALA A 337 -9.03 -4.24 -24.73
N ILE A 338 -8.96 -4.41 -23.40
CA ILE A 338 -7.82 -5.05 -22.72
C ILE A 338 -7.70 -6.53 -23.12
N ASN A 339 -8.83 -7.24 -23.18
CA ASN A 339 -8.85 -8.64 -23.58
C ASN A 339 -8.49 -8.80 -25.05
N ASP A 340 -9.03 -7.97 -25.94
CA ASP A 340 -8.72 -7.97 -27.37
C ASP A 340 -7.22 -7.76 -27.62
N PHE A 341 -6.59 -6.83 -26.88
CA PHE A 341 -5.14 -6.62 -26.92
C PHE A 341 -4.35 -7.85 -26.45
N GLN A 342 -4.73 -8.47 -25.33
CA GLN A 342 -4.05 -9.68 -24.86
C GLN A 342 -4.23 -10.86 -25.83
N TYR A 343 -5.43 -11.05 -26.40
CA TYR A 343 -5.66 -12.07 -27.43
C TYR A 343 -4.83 -11.81 -28.69
N PHE A 344 -4.63 -10.55 -29.06
CA PHE A 344 -3.70 -10.19 -30.13
C PHE A 344 -2.25 -10.60 -29.79
N LEU A 345 -1.78 -10.34 -28.57
CA LEU A 345 -0.44 -10.78 -28.12
C LEU A 345 -0.28 -12.31 -28.11
N VAL A 346 -1.35 -13.05 -27.77
CA VAL A 346 -1.38 -14.52 -27.89
C VAL A 346 -1.28 -14.95 -29.36
N LYS A 347 -2.04 -14.29 -30.24
CA LYS A 347 -2.07 -14.62 -31.68
C LYS A 347 -0.70 -14.46 -32.36
N ILE A 348 0.07 -13.45 -31.98
CA ILE A 348 1.43 -13.24 -32.51
C ILE A 348 2.50 -14.09 -31.81
N GLY A 349 2.12 -14.88 -30.79
CA GLY A 349 3.01 -15.77 -30.06
C GLY A 349 3.92 -15.09 -29.03
N PHE A 350 3.65 -13.85 -28.63
CA PHE A 350 4.43 -13.13 -27.62
C PHE A 350 4.08 -13.58 -26.19
N ILE A 351 2.82 -13.91 -25.92
CA ILE A 351 2.39 -14.51 -24.65
C ILE A 351 1.60 -15.80 -24.91
N THR A 352 1.60 -16.69 -23.92
CA THR A 352 0.74 -17.90 -23.96
C THR A 352 -0.65 -17.61 -23.41
N SER A 353 -1.61 -18.51 -23.66
CA SER A 353 -2.98 -18.42 -23.10
C SER A 353 -3.01 -18.37 -21.58
N ASP A 354 -1.97 -18.88 -20.93
CA ASP A 354 -1.87 -18.97 -19.47
C ASP A 354 -1.21 -17.71 -18.86
N GLN A 355 -0.63 -16.84 -19.69
CA GLN A 355 0.13 -15.64 -19.30
C GLN A 355 -0.65 -14.34 -19.51
N LEU A 356 -1.98 -14.38 -19.39
CA LEU A 356 -2.84 -13.19 -19.48
C LEU A 356 -2.63 -12.28 -18.26
N PHE A 357 -1.58 -11.45 -18.28
CA PHE A 357 -1.11 -10.67 -17.13
C PHE A 357 -2.11 -9.62 -16.61
N LEU A 358 -3.11 -9.23 -17.41
CA LEU A 358 -4.18 -8.29 -17.03
C LEU A 358 -5.50 -8.99 -16.69
N SER A 359 -5.57 -10.32 -16.86
CA SER A 359 -6.75 -11.10 -16.49
C SER A 359 -7.10 -10.93 -15.01
N GLU A 360 -6.10 -10.95 -14.12
CA GLU A 360 -6.30 -10.74 -12.69
C GLU A 360 -6.94 -9.38 -12.39
N TYR A 361 -6.53 -8.32 -13.11
CA TYR A 361 -7.16 -7.01 -12.99
C TYR A 361 -8.59 -7.10 -13.48
N THR A 362 -8.81 -7.56 -14.72
CA THR A 362 -10.15 -7.63 -15.33
C THR A 362 -11.14 -8.53 -14.59
N MET A 363 -10.68 -9.55 -13.87
CA MET A 363 -11.53 -10.41 -13.04
C MET A 363 -11.78 -9.85 -11.64
N ASN A 364 -10.91 -8.99 -11.11
CA ASN A 364 -11.04 -8.40 -9.78
C ASN A 364 -11.39 -6.90 -9.80
N ILE A 365 -11.83 -6.34 -10.93
CA ILE A 365 -12.23 -4.92 -11.05
C ILE A 365 -13.22 -4.55 -9.96
N ASP A 366 -14.25 -5.38 -9.74
CA ASP A 366 -15.27 -5.08 -8.73
C ASP A 366 -14.65 -4.89 -7.34
N LYS A 367 -13.69 -5.72 -6.95
CA LYS A 367 -12.99 -5.59 -5.66
C LYS A 367 -12.12 -4.34 -5.59
N LEU A 368 -11.38 -4.04 -6.67
CA LEU A 368 -10.50 -2.86 -6.73
C LEU A 368 -11.32 -1.56 -6.73
N PHE A 369 -12.41 -1.53 -7.50
CA PHE A 369 -13.41 -0.49 -7.53
C PHE A 369 -13.99 -0.25 -6.13
N ILE A 370 -14.51 -1.30 -5.49
CA ILE A 370 -15.09 -1.22 -4.14
C ILE A 370 -14.08 -0.65 -3.15
N LYS A 371 -12.83 -1.13 -3.17
CA LYS A 371 -11.79 -0.65 -2.26
C LYS A 371 -11.50 0.84 -2.50
N LYS A 372 -11.40 1.27 -3.75
CA LYS A 372 -11.07 2.64 -4.12
C LYS A 372 -12.20 3.62 -3.77
N ILE A 373 -13.45 3.29 -4.11
CA ILE A 373 -14.60 4.14 -3.79
C ILE A 373 -14.76 4.28 -2.27
N CYS A 374 -14.61 3.21 -1.50
CA CYS A 374 -14.69 3.25 -0.04
C CYS A 374 -13.58 4.14 0.56
N GLN A 375 -12.36 4.05 0.05
CA GLN A 375 -11.25 4.91 0.48
C GLN A 375 -11.52 6.40 0.19
N ASP A 376 -12.01 6.71 -1.01
CA ASP A 376 -12.30 8.09 -1.41
C ASP A 376 -13.47 8.68 -0.61
N LEU A 377 -14.50 7.88 -0.31
CA LEU A 377 -15.61 8.28 0.57
C LEU A 377 -15.14 8.55 2.00
N LEU A 378 -14.30 7.69 2.57
CA LEU A 378 -13.71 7.91 3.89
C LEU A 378 -12.77 9.12 3.92
N ALA A 379 -12.06 9.40 2.82
CA ALA A 379 -11.25 10.62 2.69
C ALA A 379 -12.15 11.87 2.67
N LYS A 380 -13.23 11.87 1.90
CA LYS A 380 -14.23 12.95 1.88
C LYS A 380 -14.83 13.18 3.26
N ALA A 381 -15.23 12.11 3.96
CA ALA A 381 -15.76 12.19 5.32
C ALA A 381 -14.76 12.86 6.29
N ARG A 382 -13.48 12.48 6.24
CA ARG A 382 -12.43 13.12 7.06
C ARG A 382 -12.30 14.61 6.79
N THR A 383 -12.37 15.03 5.52
CA THR A 383 -12.31 16.45 5.16
C THR A 383 -13.49 17.23 5.73
N ILE A 384 -14.71 16.66 5.69
CA ILE A 384 -15.91 17.26 6.28
C ILE A 384 -15.76 17.40 7.81
N MET A 385 -15.33 16.34 8.50
CA MET A 385 -15.18 16.30 9.95
C MET A 385 -14.14 17.31 10.49
N LYS A 386 -13.14 17.64 9.69
CA LYS A 386 -12.10 18.63 10.03
C LYS A 386 -12.51 20.07 9.80
N LYS A 387 -13.68 20.33 9.17
CA LYS A 387 -14.21 21.68 9.04
C LYS A 387 -14.47 22.30 10.40
N ASP A 388 -14.50 23.62 10.42
CA ASP A 388 -14.82 24.39 11.61
C ASP A 388 -16.27 24.10 12.08
N LEU A 389 -16.47 24.05 13.40
CA LEU A 389 -17.74 23.86 14.07
C LEU A 389 -18.52 25.18 14.28
N HIS A 390 -17.92 26.35 14.04
CA HIS A 390 -18.58 27.66 14.16
C HIS A 390 -19.74 27.86 13.17
N ASP A 391 -19.63 27.30 11.96
CA ASP A 391 -20.67 27.41 10.95
C ASP A 391 -21.85 26.50 11.29
N CYS A 392 -23.01 27.11 11.58
CA CYS A 392 -24.14 26.44 12.22
C CYS A 392 -25.47 26.72 11.54
N ILE A 393 -26.37 25.77 11.68
CA ILE A 393 -27.76 25.84 11.22
C ILE A 393 -28.69 25.47 12.37
N VAL A 394 -29.87 26.09 12.40
CA VAL A 394 -30.93 25.72 13.34
C VAL A 394 -31.67 24.52 12.77
N TYR A 395 -31.65 23.41 13.50
CA TYR A 395 -32.54 22.28 13.25
C TYR A 395 -33.89 22.56 13.89
N GLU A 396 -34.94 22.52 13.08
CA GLU A 396 -36.33 22.57 13.51
C GLU A 396 -36.95 21.17 13.39
N PRO A 397 -37.72 20.70 14.38
CA PRO A 397 -38.47 19.45 14.27
C PRO A 397 -39.41 19.52 13.07
N GLN A 398 -39.47 18.44 12.28
CA GLN A 398 -40.46 18.33 11.21
C GLN A 398 -41.87 18.24 11.81
N GLU A 399 -42.87 18.83 11.13
CA GLU A 399 -44.26 18.66 11.55
C GLU A 399 -44.61 17.16 11.56
N PRO A 400 -45.34 16.66 12.58
CA PRO A 400 -45.77 15.28 12.61
C PRO A 400 -46.59 14.98 11.35
N LEU A 401 -46.30 13.83 10.72
CA LEU A 401 -47.10 13.33 9.61
C LEU A 401 -48.51 13.06 10.14
N GLU A 402 -49.52 13.69 9.54
CA GLU A 402 -50.92 13.33 9.77
C GLU A 402 -51.13 11.89 9.28
N PHE A 403 -51.06 10.92 10.19
CA PHE A 403 -51.51 9.57 9.90
C PHE A 403 -53.04 9.62 9.80
N GLN A 404 -53.60 9.23 8.66
CA GLN A 404 -55.04 8.95 8.58
C GLN A 404 -55.34 7.90 9.64
N GLU A 405 -56.24 8.22 10.58
CA GLU A 405 -56.72 7.27 11.59
C GLU A 405 -57.46 6.14 10.88
N ASP A 406 -56.73 5.15 10.39
CA ASP A 406 -57.32 3.88 10.03
C ASP A 406 -57.83 3.24 11.33
N THR A 407 -59.15 3.15 11.41
CA THR A 407 -59.92 2.54 12.48
C THR A 407 -59.55 1.06 12.65
N TYR A 408 -58.43 0.78 13.30
CA TYR A 408 -58.13 -0.54 13.84
C TYR A 408 -58.47 -0.53 15.32
N ASP A 409 -59.63 -1.11 15.60
CA ASP A 409 -60.27 -1.33 16.88
C ASP A 409 -59.38 -2.22 17.78
N PHE A 410 -58.31 -1.64 18.34
CA PHE A 410 -57.53 -2.28 19.40
C PHE A 410 -58.07 -1.82 20.76
N ASN A 411 -58.83 -2.75 21.35
CA ASN A 411 -59.46 -2.70 22.66
C ASN A 411 -58.77 -1.81 23.71
N GLU A 412 -59.62 -1.01 24.35
CA GLU A 412 -59.36 -0.07 25.43
C GLU A 412 -58.46 -0.63 26.56
N LEU A 413 -57.18 -0.29 26.50
CA LEU A 413 -56.43 0.13 27.69
C LEU A 413 -56.29 1.64 27.59
N LYS A 414 -57.26 2.38 28.13
CA LYS A 414 -57.17 3.84 28.34
C LYS A 414 -56.01 4.12 29.29
N ALA A 415 -54.80 4.17 28.77
CA ALA A 415 -53.69 4.82 29.43
C ALA A 415 -53.98 6.33 29.40
N ASP A 416 -54.38 6.90 30.54
CA ASP A 416 -54.69 8.33 30.75
C ASP A 416 -53.49 9.28 30.52
N LYS A 417 -52.42 8.81 29.85
CA LYS A 417 -51.29 9.61 29.39
C LYS A 417 -51.00 9.22 27.94
N LYS A 418 -51.79 9.74 27.00
CA LYS A 418 -51.38 9.76 25.60
C LYS A 418 -50.03 10.48 25.53
N LEU A 419 -48.99 9.76 25.10
CA LEU A 419 -47.71 10.36 24.77
C LEU A 419 -47.97 11.44 23.71
N SER A 420 -47.28 12.57 23.79
CA SER A 420 -47.37 13.60 22.76
C SER A 420 -46.97 13.00 21.41
N GLU A 421 -47.63 13.42 20.33
CA GLU A 421 -47.26 13.07 18.95
C GLU A 421 -45.80 13.43 18.65
N ASN A 422 -45.22 14.39 19.38
CA ASN A 422 -43.84 14.85 19.22
C ASN A 422 -42.83 14.08 20.11
N SER A 423 -43.24 13.01 20.80
CA SER A 423 -42.40 12.34 21.82
C SER A 423 -41.09 11.76 21.29
N PHE A 424 -41.05 11.37 20.01
CA PHE A 424 -39.87 10.79 19.37
C PHE A 424 -39.09 11.78 18.49
N GLN A 425 -39.54 13.03 18.40
CA GLN A 425 -38.86 14.04 17.61
C GLN A 425 -37.60 14.55 18.32
N LEU A 426 -36.54 14.79 17.54
CA LEU A 426 -35.42 15.58 18.04
C LEU A 426 -35.91 17.02 18.31
N PRO A 427 -35.70 17.57 19.52
CA PRO A 427 -36.08 18.96 19.80
C PRO A 427 -35.29 19.95 18.96
N LYS A 428 -35.81 21.17 18.84
CA LYS A 428 -35.09 22.31 18.24
C LYS A 428 -33.72 22.49 18.89
N CYS A 429 -32.68 22.61 18.06
CA CYS A 429 -31.30 22.85 18.49
C CYS A 429 -30.45 23.37 17.33
N GLN A 430 -29.28 23.94 17.62
CA GLN A 430 -28.28 24.27 16.60
C GLN A 430 -27.33 23.09 16.38
N ILE A 431 -26.99 22.85 15.11
CA ILE A 431 -26.01 21.84 14.66
C ILE A 431 -25.02 22.48 13.67
N SER A 432 -23.81 21.92 13.56
CA SER A 432 -22.83 22.43 12.60
C SER A 432 -23.18 22.01 11.17
N THR A 433 -22.75 22.79 10.19
CA THR A 433 -22.87 22.44 8.77
C THR A 433 -22.13 21.14 8.46
N SER A 434 -20.97 20.90 9.10
CA SER A 434 -20.22 19.65 8.97
C SER A 434 -21.00 18.41 9.43
N ALA A 435 -21.83 18.50 10.48
CA ALA A 435 -22.67 17.38 10.90
C ALA A 435 -23.77 17.11 9.86
N LYS A 436 -24.37 18.15 9.30
CA LYS A 436 -25.36 18.01 8.22
C LYS A 436 -24.75 17.39 6.96
N GLU A 437 -23.58 17.87 6.54
CA GLU A 437 -22.82 17.32 5.41
C GLU A 437 -22.43 15.86 5.63
N THR A 438 -22.05 15.48 6.86
CA THR A 438 -21.73 14.09 7.21
C THR A 438 -22.95 13.18 7.00
N LEU A 439 -24.14 13.61 7.44
CA LEU A 439 -25.36 12.84 7.20
C LEU A 439 -25.72 12.78 5.71
N ASN A 440 -25.55 13.89 4.97
CA ASN A 440 -25.80 13.91 3.54
C ASN A 440 -24.85 12.96 2.78
N LEU A 441 -23.58 12.90 3.17
CA LEU A 441 -22.61 11.94 2.63
C LEU A 441 -23.04 10.51 2.92
N ALA A 442 -23.50 10.21 4.14
CA ALA A 442 -24.02 8.89 4.49
C ALA A 442 -25.21 8.48 3.61
N ARG A 443 -26.17 9.39 3.39
CA ARG A 443 -27.30 9.17 2.48
C ARG A 443 -26.84 8.92 1.03
N HIS A 444 -25.90 9.70 0.54
CA HIS A 444 -25.32 9.51 -0.80
C HIS A 444 -24.64 8.14 -0.95
N ILE A 445 -23.94 7.67 0.09
CA ILE A 445 -23.33 6.33 0.08
C ILE A 445 -24.39 5.23 0.03
N LEU A 446 -25.48 5.39 0.77
CA LEU A 446 -26.59 4.42 0.76
C LEU A 446 -27.34 4.43 -0.57
N GLU A 447 -27.52 5.59 -1.19
CA GLU A 447 -28.06 5.72 -2.56
C GLU A 447 -27.18 5.01 -3.59
N GLU A 448 -25.86 5.19 -3.51
CA GLU A 448 -24.89 4.48 -4.35
C GLU A 448 -24.96 2.96 -4.12
N ALA A 449 -25.12 2.53 -2.87
CA ALA A 449 -25.25 1.13 -2.49
C ALA A 449 -26.51 0.47 -3.07
N CYS A 450 -27.61 1.20 -3.21
CA CYS A 450 -28.85 0.70 -3.82
C CYS A 450 -28.70 0.44 -5.33
N ASN A 451 -27.79 1.14 -6.01
CA ASN A 451 -27.57 1.03 -7.45
C ASN A 451 -26.43 0.07 -7.84
N SER A 452 -25.79 -0.55 -6.85
CA SER A 452 -24.58 -1.35 -6.99
C SER A 452 -24.83 -2.86 -6.89
N SER A 453 -23.81 -3.67 -7.19
CA SER A 453 -23.87 -5.13 -7.01
C SER A 453 -23.86 -5.53 -5.53
N ASP A 454 -24.39 -6.71 -5.19
CA ASP A 454 -24.51 -7.20 -3.81
C ASP A 454 -23.22 -7.08 -2.98
N SER A 455 -22.07 -7.45 -3.56
CA SER A 455 -20.77 -7.37 -2.89
C SER A 455 -20.32 -5.93 -2.62
N CYS A 456 -20.63 -5.01 -3.53
CA CYS A 456 -20.36 -3.59 -3.39
C CYS A 456 -21.29 -2.94 -2.37
N THR A 457 -22.57 -3.29 -2.39
CA THR A 457 -23.60 -2.79 -1.46
C THR A 457 -23.21 -3.06 -0.01
N VAL A 458 -22.76 -4.28 0.31
CA VAL A 458 -22.32 -4.64 1.66
C VAL A 458 -21.15 -3.76 2.10
N GLN A 459 -20.15 -3.57 1.25
CA GLN A 459 -18.97 -2.75 1.57
C GLN A 459 -19.29 -1.26 1.71
N LEU A 460 -20.16 -0.72 0.85
CA LEU A 460 -20.63 0.67 0.96
C LEU A 460 -21.45 0.87 2.23
N PHE A 461 -22.29 -0.09 2.62
CA PHE A 461 -23.03 -0.03 3.88
C PHE A 461 -22.10 0.00 5.09
N TYR A 462 -21.09 -0.89 5.16
CA TYR A 462 -20.09 -0.85 6.22
C TYR A 462 -19.24 0.42 6.18
N THR A 463 -18.91 0.93 5.00
CA THR A 463 -18.22 2.23 4.85
C THR A 463 -19.07 3.36 5.42
N CYS A 464 -20.37 3.36 5.15
CA CYS A 464 -21.30 4.32 5.73
C CYS A 464 -21.32 4.23 7.26
N ARG A 465 -21.30 3.01 7.83
CA ARG A 465 -21.19 2.81 9.30
C ARG A 465 -19.88 3.35 9.86
N ASN A 466 -18.76 3.05 9.20
CA ASN A 466 -17.42 3.49 9.61
C ASN A 466 -17.29 5.01 9.63
N ILE A 467 -18.07 5.75 8.83
CA ILE A 467 -18.09 7.22 8.88
C ILE A 467 -18.56 7.72 10.25
N PHE A 468 -19.57 7.08 10.86
CA PHE A 468 -20.08 7.50 12.17
C PHE A 468 -19.16 7.10 13.32
N GLU A 469 -18.55 5.92 13.23
CA GLU A 469 -17.51 5.50 14.17
C GLU A 469 -16.30 6.46 14.11
N MET A 470 -15.88 6.81 12.89
CA MET A 470 -14.83 7.80 12.68
C MET A 470 -15.23 9.19 13.16
N TYR A 471 -16.49 9.61 13.01
CA TYR A 471 -16.98 10.88 13.55
C TYR A 471 -16.78 10.94 15.07
N ALA A 472 -17.20 9.88 15.76
CA ALA A 472 -17.11 9.79 17.22
C ALA A 472 -15.68 9.85 17.74
N GLY A 473 -14.70 9.31 17.00
CA GLY A 473 -13.28 9.37 17.39
C GLY A 473 -12.55 10.64 16.92
N LEU A 474 -12.73 11.03 15.65
CA LEU A 474 -11.90 12.05 15.00
C LEU A 474 -12.29 13.48 15.40
N VAL A 475 -13.58 13.78 15.48
CA VAL A 475 -14.07 15.14 15.77
C VAL A 475 -13.63 15.61 17.16
N PRO A 476 -13.84 14.85 18.25
CA PRO A 476 -13.40 15.30 19.57
C PRO A 476 -11.88 15.41 19.70
N GLU A 477 -11.12 14.54 19.04
CA GLU A 477 -9.65 14.61 19.06
C GLU A 477 -9.13 15.84 18.28
N HIS A 478 -9.65 16.07 17.07
CA HIS A 478 -9.22 17.19 16.23
C HIS A 478 -9.58 18.55 16.85
N HIS A 479 -10.77 18.66 17.45
CA HIS A 479 -11.28 19.91 18.03
C HIS A 479 -11.09 19.99 19.55
N ARG A 480 -10.25 19.14 20.15
CA ARG A 480 -10.09 18.98 21.60
C ARG A 480 -9.99 20.30 22.36
N ILE A 481 -9.07 21.18 21.93
CA ILE A 481 -8.85 22.49 22.57
C ILE A 481 -10.12 23.33 22.58
N LEU A 482 -10.86 23.35 21.47
CA LEU A 482 -12.10 24.13 21.36
C LEU A 482 -13.21 23.53 22.24
N LEU A 483 -13.34 22.21 22.29
CA LEU A 483 -14.35 21.53 23.10
C LEU A 483 -14.08 21.67 24.60
N GLU A 484 -12.81 21.65 25.01
CA GLU A 484 -12.42 21.85 26.41
C GLU A 484 -12.62 23.31 26.86
N THR A 485 -12.37 24.29 25.98
CA THR A 485 -12.29 25.71 26.38
C THR A 485 -13.50 26.56 26.01
N VAL A 486 -14.24 26.22 24.95
CA VAL A 486 -15.31 27.07 24.39
C VAL A 486 -16.69 26.46 24.65
N PRO A 487 -17.52 27.05 25.55
CA PRO A 487 -18.81 26.46 25.93
C PRO A 487 -19.79 26.28 24.76
N HIS A 488 -19.78 27.21 23.80
CA HIS A 488 -20.60 27.11 22.60
C HIS A 488 -20.26 25.84 21.79
N GLN A 489 -18.97 25.57 21.59
CA GLN A 489 -18.51 24.49 20.71
C GLN A 489 -18.82 23.10 21.27
N VAL A 490 -18.68 22.90 22.58
CA VAL A 490 -19.07 21.64 23.21
C VAL A 490 -20.57 21.40 23.17
N ALA A 491 -21.39 22.45 23.33
CA ALA A 491 -22.85 22.34 23.21
C ALA A 491 -23.27 21.99 21.79
N MET A 492 -22.63 22.61 20.79
CA MET A 492 -22.81 22.27 19.38
C MET A 492 -22.41 20.83 19.08
N PHE A 493 -21.25 20.37 19.57
CA PHE A 493 -20.80 19.00 19.36
C PHE A 493 -21.74 17.97 20.00
N HIS A 494 -22.23 18.23 21.22
CA HIS A 494 -23.27 17.41 21.84
C HIS A 494 -24.52 17.31 20.95
N ASN A 495 -25.01 18.44 20.44
CA ASN A 495 -26.19 18.45 19.56
C ASN A 495 -25.93 17.73 18.24
N ASN A 496 -24.75 17.90 17.63
CA ASN A 496 -24.36 17.17 16.43
C ASN A 496 -24.46 15.66 16.65
N CYS A 497 -23.93 15.17 17.77
CA CYS A 497 -23.98 13.77 18.13
C CYS A 497 -25.43 13.29 18.31
N MET A 498 -26.27 14.06 19.01
CA MET A 498 -27.69 13.74 19.20
C MET A 498 -28.47 13.76 17.88
N TYR A 499 -28.16 14.70 17.00
CA TYR A 499 -28.76 14.84 15.68
C TYR A 499 -28.42 13.66 14.77
N LEU A 500 -27.14 13.31 14.67
CA LEU A 500 -26.70 12.15 13.90
C LEU A 500 -27.31 10.86 14.47
N ALA A 501 -27.23 10.68 15.80
CA ALA A 501 -27.81 9.52 16.47
C ALA A 501 -29.33 9.41 16.27
N HIS A 502 -30.04 10.53 16.23
CA HIS A 502 -31.48 10.54 15.95
C HIS A 502 -31.78 10.01 14.55
N HIS A 503 -31.10 10.52 13.52
CA HIS A 503 -31.31 10.06 12.14
C HIS A 503 -30.89 8.60 11.92
N LEU A 504 -29.87 8.12 12.62
CA LEU A 504 -29.43 6.73 12.53
C LEU A 504 -30.46 5.71 13.04
N LEU A 505 -31.44 6.13 13.86
CA LEU A 505 -32.52 5.24 14.32
C LEU A 505 -33.38 4.73 13.16
N THR A 506 -33.61 5.57 12.14
CA THR A 506 -34.50 5.25 11.00
C THR A 506 -33.74 5.01 9.71
N LEU A 507 -32.50 5.48 9.59
CA LEU A 507 -31.74 5.42 8.34
C LEU A 507 -31.61 4.00 7.75
N GLY A 508 -31.39 2.99 8.60
CA GLY A 508 -31.33 1.59 8.14
C GLY A 508 -32.66 1.10 7.57
N HIS A 509 -33.78 1.52 8.17
CA HIS A 509 -35.13 1.18 7.71
C HIS A 509 -35.49 1.94 6.42
N GLU A 510 -35.14 3.22 6.31
CA GLU A 510 -35.42 4.08 5.14
C GLU A 510 -34.87 3.51 3.81
N TYR A 511 -33.77 2.76 3.88
CA TYR A 511 -33.11 2.16 2.72
C TYR A 511 -33.31 0.65 2.63
N ARG A 512 -33.91 0.00 3.64
CA ARG A 512 -34.06 -1.47 3.67
C ARG A 512 -34.70 -2.00 2.40
N ASP A 513 -35.84 -1.43 2.01
CA ASP A 513 -36.63 -1.90 0.86
C ASP A 513 -36.03 -1.48 -0.50
N LYS A 514 -35.04 -0.57 -0.50
CA LYS A 514 -34.34 -0.10 -1.70
C LYS A 514 -33.07 -0.88 -1.99
N LEU A 515 -32.56 -1.63 -1.00
CA LEU A 515 -31.38 -2.46 -1.14
C LEU A 515 -31.73 -3.77 -1.86
N PRO A 516 -30.76 -4.43 -2.53
CA PRO A 516 -30.95 -5.71 -3.20
C PRO A 516 -31.60 -6.77 -2.30
N GLU A 517 -32.55 -7.53 -2.86
CA GLU A 517 -33.36 -8.51 -2.10
C GLU A 517 -32.51 -9.58 -1.40
N SER A 518 -31.39 -9.96 -2.02
CA SER A 518 -30.41 -10.91 -1.48
C SER A 518 -29.85 -10.49 -0.12
N LEU A 519 -29.89 -9.20 0.20
CA LEU A 519 -29.35 -8.63 1.44
C LEU A 519 -30.40 -8.39 2.52
N HIS A 520 -31.70 -8.59 2.26
CA HIS A 520 -32.76 -8.39 3.26
C HIS A 520 -32.66 -9.35 4.46
N ASN A 521 -31.98 -10.49 4.29
CA ASN A 521 -31.71 -11.45 5.36
C ASN A 521 -30.58 -10.99 6.30
N LEU A 522 -29.80 -9.98 5.91
CA LEU A 522 -28.78 -9.38 6.76
C LEU A 522 -29.41 -8.32 7.67
N ASN A 523 -29.07 -8.36 8.95
CA ASN A 523 -29.49 -7.35 9.93
C ASN A 523 -28.70 -6.06 9.76
N LEU A 524 -28.96 -5.33 8.67
CA LEU A 524 -28.37 -4.03 8.37
C LEU A 524 -29.00 -2.96 9.27
N THR A 525 -28.27 -2.56 10.32
CA THR A 525 -28.72 -1.56 11.30
C THR A 525 -27.65 -0.51 11.55
N PHE A 526 -27.99 0.57 12.25
CA PHE A 526 -27.06 1.57 12.79
C PHE A 526 -27.20 1.72 14.32
N ALA A 527 -27.98 0.86 14.98
CA ALA A 527 -28.37 1.00 16.39
C ALA A 527 -27.17 1.04 17.36
N ASP A 528 -26.09 0.34 17.06
CA ASP A 528 -24.85 0.39 17.84
C ASP A 528 -24.15 1.75 17.72
N GLN A 529 -24.11 2.34 16.52
CA GLN A 529 -23.52 3.66 16.28
C GLN A 529 -24.30 4.79 16.97
N VAL A 530 -25.63 4.62 17.14
CA VAL A 530 -26.48 5.53 17.92
C VAL A 530 -25.96 5.64 19.36
N LEU A 531 -25.59 4.52 19.98
CA LEU A 531 -25.10 4.49 21.36
C LEU A 531 -23.74 5.18 21.46
N VAL A 532 -22.82 4.88 20.54
CA VAL A 532 -21.48 5.47 20.50
C VAL A 532 -21.54 6.99 20.38
N LEU A 533 -22.35 7.51 19.46
CA LEU A 533 -22.50 8.95 19.27
C LEU A 533 -23.12 9.64 20.49
N ARG A 534 -24.18 9.06 21.07
CA ARG A 534 -24.82 9.63 22.26
C ARG A 534 -23.86 9.66 23.45
N ASP A 535 -23.07 8.61 23.62
CA ASP A 535 -22.11 8.51 24.71
C ASP A 535 -21.00 9.56 24.59
N VAL A 536 -20.36 9.69 23.43
CA VAL A 536 -19.28 10.66 23.23
C VAL A 536 -19.78 12.11 23.33
N GLY A 537 -20.95 12.41 22.76
CA GLY A 537 -21.56 13.74 22.84
C GLY A 537 -21.96 14.12 24.27
N SER A 538 -22.54 13.18 25.02
CA SER A 538 -22.94 13.41 26.42
C SER A 538 -21.73 13.55 27.33
N SER A 539 -20.73 12.68 27.17
CA SER A 539 -19.52 12.69 27.99
C SER A 539 -18.75 14.00 27.85
N CYS A 540 -18.59 14.50 26.61
CA CYS A 540 -17.91 15.76 26.34
C CYS A 540 -18.64 16.96 26.99
N LEU A 541 -19.98 17.02 26.88
CA LEU A 541 -20.75 18.09 27.53
C LEU A 541 -20.70 18.00 29.06
N LEU A 542 -20.79 16.79 29.62
CA LEU A 542 -20.72 16.57 31.07
C LEU A 542 -19.35 16.97 31.64
N GLU A 543 -18.27 16.65 30.93
CA GLU A 543 -16.92 17.05 31.31
C GLU A 543 -16.78 18.58 31.29
N HIS A 544 -17.29 19.25 30.27
CA HIS A 544 -17.28 20.70 30.22
C HIS A 544 -18.18 21.33 31.30
N MET A 545 -19.35 20.74 31.60
CA MET A 545 -20.18 21.18 32.73
C MET A 545 -19.45 21.06 34.07
N LYS A 546 -18.67 19.98 34.25
CA LYS A 546 -17.81 19.81 35.42
C LYS A 546 -16.73 20.88 35.48
N TYR A 547 -16.07 21.18 34.36
CA TYR A 547 -15.11 22.28 34.26
C TYR A 547 -15.73 23.64 34.65
N GLN A 548 -16.94 23.96 34.14
CA GLN A 548 -17.65 25.19 34.52
C GLN A 548 -18.04 25.23 36.00
N LYS A 549 -18.43 24.09 36.57
CA LYS A 549 -18.67 23.96 38.01
C LYS A 549 -17.39 24.22 38.81
N ASP A 550 -16.26 23.62 38.40
CA ASP A 550 -14.99 23.75 39.09
C ASP A 550 -14.47 25.20 39.05
N ILE A 551 -14.71 25.95 37.96
CA ILE A 551 -14.46 27.40 37.92
C ILE A 551 -15.26 28.13 38.99
N ILE A 552 -16.57 27.88 39.10
CA ILE A 552 -17.42 28.56 40.09
C ILE A 552 -17.00 28.21 41.52
N VAL A 553 -16.77 26.93 41.80
CA VAL A 553 -16.29 26.48 43.11
C VAL A 553 -14.92 27.09 43.42
N GLY A 554 -14.03 27.17 42.44
CA GLY A 554 -12.73 27.84 42.56
C GLY A 554 -12.86 29.33 42.87
N ILE A 555 -13.75 30.06 42.20
CA ILE A 555 -14.01 31.47 42.51
C ILE A 555 -14.50 31.61 43.96
N LEU A 556 -15.41 30.73 44.41
CA LEU A 556 -15.91 30.75 45.78
C LEU A 556 -14.88 30.27 46.80
N SER A 557 -13.92 29.40 46.47
CA SER A 557 -12.90 28.93 47.41
C SER A 557 -11.86 30.01 47.72
N HIS A 558 -11.59 30.90 46.77
CA HIS A 558 -10.72 32.07 46.94
C HIS A 558 -11.46 33.28 47.52
N SER A 559 -12.73 33.12 47.88
CA SER A 559 -13.48 34.13 48.62
C SER A 559 -13.20 34.00 50.12
N ASP A 560 -13.34 35.10 50.84
CA ASP A 560 -13.15 35.14 52.30
C ASP A 560 -14.37 34.60 53.06
N LEU A 561 -15.29 33.87 52.40
CA LEU A 561 -16.45 33.24 53.04
C LEU A 561 -16.06 32.23 54.14
N SER A 562 -14.91 31.58 54.02
CA SER A 562 -14.43 30.64 55.05
C SER A 562 -13.88 31.38 56.29
N ALA A 563 -13.63 32.69 56.18
CA ALA A 563 -13.09 33.54 57.25
C ALA A 563 -14.16 34.45 57.88
N LEU A 564 -15.46 34.24 57.58
CA LEU A 564 -16.58 35.08 58.03
C LEU A 564 -16.62 35.38 59.53
N GLY A 565 -16.11 34.47 60.38
CA GLY A 565 -16.09 34.64 61.84
C GLY A 565 -14.83 35.32 62.41
N GLN A 566 -13.87 35.71 61.57
CA GLN A 566 -12.59 36.28 62.01
C GLN A 566 -12.47 37.79 61.81
N THR A 567 -13.42 38.40 61.10
CA THR A 567 -13.42 39.83 60.74
C THR A 567 -14.74 40.50 61.06
N SER A 568 -14.68 41.77 61.49
CA SER A 568 -15.85 42.57 61.86
C SER A 568 -16.69 43.04 60.67
N GLU A 569 -16.12 43.03 59.46
CA GLU A 569 -16.76 43.47 58.20
C GLU A 569 -16.58 42.41 57.11
N LEU A 570 -17.50 42.36 56.14
CA LEU A 570 -17.36 41.44 55.01
C LEU A 570 -16.29 41.95 54.04
N HIS A 571 -15.30 41.11 53.77
CA HIS A 571 -14.22 41.49 52.87
C HIS A 571 -14.76 41.72 51.43
N PRO A 572 -14.34 42.77 50.70
CA PRO A 572 -14.84 43.10 49.37
C PRO A 572 -14.62 41.99 48.33
N ASN A 573 -13.67 41.08 48.57
CA ASN A 573 -13.46 39.90 47.72
C ASN A 573 -14.68 38.97 47.71
N THR A 574 -15.44 38.89 48.80
CA THR A 574 -16.64 38.04 48.89
C THR A 574 -17.73 38.52 47.93
N GLU A 575 -18.02 39.82 47.93
CA GLU A 575 -18.95 40.42 46.97
C GLU A 575 -18.47 40.20 45.53
N ARG A 576 -17.18 40.45 45.27
CA ARG A 576 -16.57 40.26 43.95
C ARG A 576 -16.73 38.82 43.46
N ALA A 577 -16.43 37.83 44.32
CA ALA A 577 -16.53 36.41 43.99
C ALA A 577 -17.98 36.00 43.66
N MET A 578 -18.96 36.41 44.46
CA MET A 578 -20.38 36.11 44.20
C MET A 578 -20.85 36.74 42.88
N ARG A 579 -20.46 38.00 42.62
CA ARG A 579 -20.76 38.68 41.35
C ARG A 579 -20.12 37.97 40.15
N GLN A 580 -18.89 37.49 40.29
CA GLN A 580 -18.19 36.72 39.26
C GLN A 580 -18.89 35.39 38.96
N CYS A 581 -19.33 34.66 39.99
CA CYS A 581 -20.06 33.40 39.81
C CYS A 581 -21.37 33.59 39.01
N ILE A 582 -22.17 34.61 39.35
CA ILE A 582 -23.39 34.91 38.60
C ILE A 582 -23.08 35.36 37.17
N ARG A 583 -22.04 36.18 36.97
CA ARG A 583 -21.61 36.58 35.62
C ARG A 583 -21.20 35.37 34.78
N GLN A 584 -20.55 34.36 35.38
CA GLN A 584 -20.21 33.12 34.67
C GLN A 584 -21.46 32.38 34.20
N LEU A 585 -22.49 32.26 35.05
CA LEU A 585 -23.76 31.63 34.67
C LEU A 585 -24.52 32.45 33.61
N GLU A 586 -24.47 33.78 33.68
CA GLU A 586 -25.03 34.67 32.66
C GLU A 586 -24.30 34.53 31.30
N LEU A 587 -22.98 34.33 31.30
CA LEU A 587 -22.22 34.02 30.09
C LEU A 587 -22.69 32.68 29.49
N LEU A 588 -22.86 31.65 30.33
CA LEU A 588 -23.39 30.35 29.86
C LEU A 588 -24.79 30.47 29.28
N LYS A 589 -25.65 31.34 29.83
CA LYS A 589 -26.94 31.68 29.22
C LYS A 589 -26.75 32.18 27.79
N THR A 590 -25.88 33.16 27.57
CA THR A 590 -25.72 33.78 26.24
C THR A 590 -25.26 32.81 25.16
N VAL A 591 -24.51 31.76 25.53
CA VAL A 591 -23.92 30.82 24.56
C VAL A 591 -24.68 29.52 24.43
N TRP A 592 -25.51 29.13 25.41
CA TRP A 592 -26.22 27.84 25.37
C TRP A 592 -27.72 27.94 25.09
N ILE A 593 -28.37 29.08 25.38
CA ILE A 593 -29.84 29.17 25.34
C ILE A 593 -30.42 28.93 23.94
N ASP A 594 -29.75 29.42 22.90
CA ASP A 594 -30.19 29.28 21.50
C ASP A 594 -29.57 28.04 20.82
N VAL A 595 -28.59 27.39 21.47
CA VAL A 595 -27.88 26.23 20.95
C VAL A 595 -28.55 24.94 21.40
N LEU A 596 -28.67 24.73 22.71
CA LEU A 596 -29.11 23.47 23.30
C LEU A 596 -30.65 23.33 23.26
N PRO A 597 -31.17 22.10 23.18
CA PRO A 597 -32.57 21.84 23.49
C PRO A 597 -32.95 22.40 24.86
N MET A 598 -34.13 23.04 24.93
CA MET A 598 -34.56 23.81 26.10
C MET A 598 -34.46 23.04 27.44
N ASN A 599 -34.84 21.76 27.46
CA ASN A 599 -34.75 20.92 28.66
C ASN A 599 -33.29 20.64 29.05
N ILE A 600 -32.43 20.35 28.06
CA ILE A 600 -31.00 20.11 28.29
C ILE A 600 -30.33 21.37 28.80
N TYR A 601 -30.63 22.53 28.21
CA TYR A 601 -30.17 23.82 28.69
C TYR A 601 -30.53 24.02 30.17
N CYS A 602 -31.82 23.99 30.53
CA CYS A 602 -32.27 24.23 31.90
C CYS A 602 -31.66 23.25 32.91
N ARG A 603 -31.49 21.97 32.53
CA ARG A 603 -30.80 20.97 33.36
C ARG A 603 -29.32 21.30 33.55
N ALA A 604 -28.63 21.72 32.48
CA ALA A 604 -27.21 22.03 32.53
C ALA A 604 -26.92 23.23 33.44
N VAL A 605 -27.54 24.39 33.17
CA VAL A 605 -27.35 25.59 34.01
C VAL A 605 -27.89 25.39 35.42
N GLY A 606 -29.00 24.67 35.59
CA GLY A 606 -29.56 24.36 36.90
C GLY A 606 -28.64 23.50 37.76
N CYS A 607 -27.96 22.52 37.18
CA CYS A 607 -26.99 21.68 37.89
C CYS A 607 -25.78 22.50 38.38
N ILE A 608 -25.24 23.37 37.53
CA ILE A 608 -24.11 24.24 37.87
C ILE A 608 -24.52 25.23 38.97
N MET A 609 -25.68 25.88 38.81
CA MET A 609 -26.23 26.81 39.80
C MET A 609 -26.54 26.13 41.13
N ASN A 610 -27.07 24.91 41.12
CA ASN A 610 -27.29 24.13 42.34
C ASN A 610 -25.98 23.89 43.10
N SER A 611 -24.88 23.62 42.38
CA SER A 611 -23.56 23.45 43.00
C SER A 611 -23.06 24.76 43.63
N MET A 612 -23.26 25.89 42.97
CA MET A 612 -22.94 27.22 43.52
C MET A 612 -23.73 27.49 44.81
N VAL A 613 -25.04 27.30 44.76
CA VAL A 613 -25.94 27.54 45.90
C VAL A 613 -25.62 26.61 47.07
N GLU A 614 -25.35 25.33 46.79
CA GLU A 614 -24.95 24.36 47.81
C GLU A 614 -23.63 24.75 48.50
N ASP A 615 -22.62 25.18 47.75
CA ASP A 615 -21.35 25.64 48.31
C ASP A 615 -21.53 26.88 49.21
N LEU A 616 -22.36 27.85 48.79
CA LEU A 616 -22.69 29.02 49.61
C LEU A 616 -23.40 28.63 50.91
N ILE A 617 -24.39 27.74 50.84
CA ILE A 617 -25.11 27.26 52.02
C ILE A 617 -24.16 26.56 53.00
N ILE A 618 -23.31 25.66 52.50
CA ILE A 618 -22.37 24.90 53.33
C ILE A 618 -21.40 25.84 54.04
N LYS A 619 -20.83 26.81 53.31
CA LYS A 619 -19.89 27.78 53.89
C LYS A 619 -20.53 28.59 55.01
N VAL A 620 -21.73 29.13 54.81
CA VAL A 620 -22.42 29.90 55.86
C VAL A 620 -22.78 29.04 57.07
N ILE A 621 -23.31 27.83 56.87
CA ILE A 621 -23.67 26.94 57.99
C ILE A 621 -22.43 26.58 58.81
N SER A 622 -21.27 26.41 58.17
CA SER A 622 -20.04 25.96 58.83
C SER A 622 -19.38 26.98 59.76
N VAL A 623 -19.78 28.25 59.70
CA VAL A 623 -19.19 29.33 60.52
C VAL A 623 -19.64 29.23 61.97
N GLU A 624 -18.71 29.43 62.92
CA GLU A 624 -19.00 29.35 64.36
C GLU A 624 -19.69 30.59 64.92
N ASP A 625 -19.32 31.79 64.44
CA ASP A 625 -19.86 33.09 64.86
C ASP A 625 -19.96 34.04 63.65
N ILE A 626 -21.10 34.70 63.48
CA ILE A 626 -21.40 35.61 62.37
C ILE A 626 -21.84 36.96 62.97
N PRO A 627 -21.03 38.03 62.84
CA PRO A 627 -21.44 39.36 63.31
C PRO A 627 -22.72 39.85 62.64
N ALA A 628 -23.52 40.64 63.36
CA ALA A 628 -24.82 41.13 62.86
C ALA A 628 -24.70 42.00 61.58
N ASP A 629 -23.65 42.81 61.49
CA ASP A 629 -23.37 43.62 60.30
C ASP A 629 -23.02 42.73 59.10
N VAL A 630 -22.18 41.71 59.32
CA VAL A 630 -21.81 40.70 58.30
C VAL A 630 -23.04 39.89 57.85
N ALA A 631 -23.93 39.50 58.76
CA ALA A 631 -25.18 38.82 58.42
C ALA A 631 -26.07 39.69 57.54
N THR A 632 -26.17 40.99 57.85
CA THR A 632 -26.93 41.96 57.06
C THR A 632 -26.33 42.11 55.65
N GLU A 633 -25.00 42.24 55.55
CA GLU A 633 -24.30 42.32 54.26
C GLU A 633 -24.48 41.04 53.43
N LEU A 634 -24.37 39.85 54.04
CA LEU A 634 -24.65 38.56 53.37
C LEU A 634 -26.07 38.49 52.82
N VAL A 635 -27.07 38.96 53.57
CA VAL A 635 -28.47 39.05 53.10
C VAL A 635 -28.56 39.95 51.86
N THR A 636 -27.87 41.09 51.83
CA THR A 636 -27.87 41.95 50.63
C THR A 636 -27.25 41.27 49.41
N LEU A 637 -26.13 40.57 49.58
CA LEU A 637 -25.45 39.85 48.50
C LEU A 637 -26.24 38.65 48.00
N PHE A 638 -26.84 37.87 48.91
CA PHE A 638 -27.67 36.74 48.52
C PHE A 638 -28.96 37.20 47.82
N ASN A 639 -29.56 38.32 48.24
CA ASN A 639 -30.70 38.89 47.51
C ASN A 639 -30.32 39.38 46.10
N MET A 640 -29.07 39.81 45.88
CA MET A 640 -28.56 40.10 44.53
C MET A 640 -28.49 38.84 43.65
N ILE A 641 -28.13 37.69 44.23
CA ILE A 641 -28.23 36.38 43.56
C ILE A 641 -29.69 36.02 43.28
N VAL A 642 -30.60 36.15 44.25
CA VAL A 642 -32.05 35.86 44.10
C VAL A 642 -32.69 36.69 42.99
N LYS A 643 -32.26 37.94 42.80
CA LYS A 643 -32.76 38.81 41.73
C LYS A 643 -32.27 38.41 40.34
N ARG A 644 -31.03 37.93 40.22
CA ARG A 644 -30.36 37.67 38.92
C ARG A 644 -30.48 36.22 38.46
N ALA A 645 -30.41 35.27 39.39
CA ALA A 645 -30.38 33.84 39.08
C ALA A 645 -31.61 33.33 38.29
N PRO A 646 -32.87 33.72 38.63
CA PRO A 646 -34.04 33.29 37.87
C PRO A 646 -34.01 33.75 36.41
N GLN A 647 -33.40 34.90 36.13
CA GLN A 647 -33.30 35.48 34.77
C GLN A 647 -32.40 34.66 33.85
N ILE A 648 -31.62 33.73 34.38
CA ILE A 648 -30.82 32.79 33.56
C ILE A 648 -31.74 31.80 32.86
N PHE A 649 -32.84 31.43 33.49
CA PHE A 649 -33.80 30.50 32.90
C PHE A 649 -34.73 31.24 31.91
N PRO A 650 -35.32 30.53 30.93
CA PRO A 650 -36.29 31.10 30.00
C PRO A 650 -37.57 31.57 30.70
N ASP A 651 -37.95 30.86 31.76
CA ASP A 651 -39.00 31.23 32.68
C ASP A 651 -38.41 31.18 34.10
N ASN A 652 -38.59 32.27 34.85
CA ASN A 652 -38.09 32.42 36.20
C ASN A 652 -38.56 31.28 37.13
N GLN A 653 -39.74 30.68 36.88
CA GLN A 653 -40.24 29.58 37.71
C GLN A 653 -39.44 28.28 37.56
N LYS A 654 -38.73 28.10 36.43
CA LYS A 654 -37.94 26.88 36.17
C LYS A 654 -36.77 26.70 37.14
N ILE A 655 -36.33 27.77 37.82
CA ILE A 655 -35.29 27.66 38.85
C ILE A 655 -35.69 26.68 39.96
N HIS A 656 -36.97 26.69 40.38
CA HIS A 656 -37.49 25.81 41.42
C HIS A 656 -37.51 24.34 40.98
N GLN A 657 -37.56 24.07 39.67
CA GLN A 657 -37.57 22.72 39.11
C GLN A 657 -36.15 22.16 38.93
N HIS A 658 -35.19 23.01 38.54
CA HIS A 658 -33.85 22.58 38.14
C HIS A 658 -32.77 22.82 39.21
N VAL A 659 -33.01 23.70 40.19
CA VAL A 659 -32.08 24.01 41.28
C VAL A 659 -32.63 23.46 42.59
N ARG A 660 -32.23 22.23 42.95
CA ARG A 660 -32.79 21.48 44.08
C ARG A 660 -32.62 22.19 45.43
N LYS A 661 -31.52 22.92 45.63
CA LYS A 661 -31.21 23.63 46.89
C LYS A 661 -31.73 25.08 46.91
N TRP A 662 -32.57 25.47 45.95
CA TRP A 662 -33.06 26.85 45.84
C TRP A 662 -33.92 27.28 47.03
N GLU A 663 -34.92 26.47 47.42
CA GLU A 663 -35.76 26.78 48.59
C GLU A 663 -34.93 26.86 49.87
N LYS A 664 -34.00 25.93 50.07
CA LYS A 664 -33.04 25.97 51.18
C LYS A 664 -32.23 27.28 51.21
N PHE A 665 -31.84 27.80 50.05
CA PHE A 665 -31.13 29.07 49.95
C PHE A 665 -32.02 30.26 50.34
N LEU A 666 -33.27 30.29 49.85
CA LEU A 666 -34.23 31.33 50.22
C LEU A 666 -34.50 31.33 51.73
N GLU A 667 -34.68 30.15 52.34
CA GLU A 667 -34.85 30.02 53.79
C GLU A 667 -33.59 30.45 54.57
N LEU A 668 -32.38 30.17 54.06
CA LEU A 668 -31.14 30.66 54.67
C LEU A 668 -31.12 32.19 54.77
N ILE A 669 -31.49 32.88 53.69
CA ILE A 669 -31.55 34.35 53.63
C ILE A 669 -32.53 34.89 54.69
N GLN A 670 -33.69 34.24 54.83
CA GLN A 670 -34.67 34.61 55.85
C GLN A 670 -34.10 34.43 57.26
N VAL A 671 -33.38 33.33 57.53
CA VAL A 671 -32.77 33.07 58.86
C VAL A 671 -31.69 34.08 59.19
N LEU A 672 -30.82 34.45 58.24
CA LEU A 672 -29.75 35.44 58.45
C LEU A 672 -30.28 36.83 58.82
N GLY A 673 -31.46 37.21 58.32
CA GLY A 673 -32.10 38.50 58.62
C GLY A 673 -33.17 38.47 59.71
N ALA A 674 -33.45 37.30 60.30
CA ALA A 674 -34.55 37.11 61.25
C ALA A 674 -34.11 37.28 62.71
N SER A 675 -35.07 37.63 63.58
CA SER A 675 -34.94 37.56 65.02
C SER A 675 -35.14 36.13 65.56
N LEU A 676 -34.68 35.84 66.79
CA LEU A 676 -34.91 34.54 67.46
C LEU A 676 -36.40 34.13 67.47
N LYS A 677 -37.32 35.10 67.61
CA LYS A 677 -38.77 34.84 67.60
C LYS A 677 -39.25 34.39 66.22
N GLU A 678 -38.75 35.02 65.16
CA GLU A 678 -39.12 34.67 63.79
C GLU A 678 -38.55 33.32 63.40
N ILE A 679 -37.34 32.99 63.83
CA ILE A 679 -36.76 31.65 63.63
C ILE A 679 -37.59 30.57 64.35
N GLU A 680 -38.02 30.83 65.59
CA GLU A 680 -38.93 29.94 66.33
C GLU A 680 -40.25 29.71 65.57
N MET A 681 -40.87 30.78 65.07
CA MET A 681 -42.10 30.70 64.27
C MET A 681 -41.90 29.96 62.94
N ARG A 682 -40.77 30.14 62.26
CA ARG A 682 -40.46 29.44 61.00
C ARG A 682 -40.08 27.97 61.22
N TRP A 683 -39.56 27.61 62.39
CA TRP A 683 -39.31 26.22 62.77
C TRP A 683 -40.62 25.49 63.08
N ASP A 684 -41.55 26.15 63.78
CA ASP A 684 -42.89 25.65 64.15
C ASP A 684 -42.86 24.18 64.62
N ASN A 685 -42.10 23.91 65.69
CA ASN A 685 -41.94 22.56 66.26
C ASN A 685 -41.58 21.47 65.24
N GLY A 686 -40.80 21.81 64.21
CA GLY A 686 -40.37 20.87 63.16
C GLY A 686 -41.36 20.72 62.01
N LYS A 687 -42.40 21.55 61.92
CA LYS A 687 -43.41 21.51 60.84
C LYS A 687 -43.38 22.73 59.92
N GLY A 688 -42.64 23.77 60.29
CA GLY A 688 -42.56 25.02 59.54
C GLY A 688 -41.69 24.92 58.29
N PRO A 689 -41.64 25.99 57.47
CA PRO A 689 -40.86 26.02 56.23
C PRO A 689 -39.37 25.76 56.47
N LEU A 690 -38.81 26.22 57.59
CA LEU A 690 -37.40 26.01 57.92
C LEU A 690 -37.07 24.53 58.16
N ALA A 691 -37.98 23.79 58.78
CA ALA A 691 -37.80 22.37 59.10
C ALA A 691 -37.90 21.45 57.88
N ARG A 692 -38.48 21.94 56.76
CA ARG A 692 -38.53 21.19 55.49
C ARG A 692 -37.17 21.16 54.81
N GLU A 693 -36.39 22.23 54.95
CA GLU A 693 -35.13 22.41 54.22
C GLU A 693 -33.88 22.18 55.08
N PHE A 694 -33.97 22.37 56.41
CA PHE A 694 -32.85 22.25 57.33
C PHE A 694 -33.07 21.20 58.41
N THR A 695 -31.97 20.53 58.78
CA THR A 695 -31.97 19.62 59.93
C THR A 695 -31.91 20.41 61.25
N ALA A 696 -32.42 19.83 62.33
CA ALA A 696 -32.34 20.42 63.67
C ALA A 696 -30.90 20.81 64.07
N ALA A 697 -29.91 20.00 63.68
CA ALA A 697 -28.49 20.29 63.92
C ALA A 697 -28.02 21.55 63.20
N GLN A 698 -28.38 21.72 61.91
CA GLN A 698 -28.04 22.90 61.12
C GLN A 698 -28.71 24.16 61.66
N VAL A 699 -29.98 24.08 62.06
CA VAL A 699 -30.68 25.23 62.67
C VAL A 699 -30.06 25.62 64.01
N LYS A 700 -29.70 24.64 64.86
CA LYS A 700 -28.97 24.90 66.11
C LYS A 700 -27.63 25.58 65.85
N GLN A 701 -26.89 25.15 64.82
CA GLN A 701 -25.62 25.75 64.44
C GLN A 701 -25.80 27.20 63.99
N LEU A 702 -26.76 27.48 63.11
CA LEU A 702 -27.08 28.84 62.66
C LEU A 702 -27.50 29.75 63.81
N ILE A 703 -28.35 29.27 64.73
CA ILE A 703 -28.74 30.04 65.94
C ILE A 703 -27.52 30.32 66.83
N ARG A 704 -26.58 29.36 66.92
CA ARG A 704 -25.36 29.55 67.71
C ARG A 704 -24.43 30.59 67.08
N ALA A 705 -24.38 30.63 65.75
CA ALA A 705 -23.55 31.56 64.99
C ALA A 705 -24.11 32.98 64.95
N LEU A 706 -25.43 33.16 64.93
CA LEU A 706 -26.05 34.49 64.73
C LEU A 706 -26.37 35.23 66.03
N PHE A 707 -26.47 34.54 67.18
CA PHE A 707 -26.97 35.15 68.42
C PHE A 707 -26.06 34.88 69.61
N GLN A 708 -25.82 35.92 70.40
CA GLN A 708 -25.12 35.82 71.69
C GLN A 708 -25.84 34.87 72.67
N ASN A 709 -25.08 34.33 73.64
CA ASN A 709 -25.63 33.39 74.60
C ASN A 709 -26.58 34.10 75.58
N THR A 710 -27.88 33.86 75.41
CA THR A 710 -28.96 34.41 76.25
C THR A 710 -29.88 33.29 76.72
N GLU A 711 -30.63 33.50 77.80
CA GLU A 711 -31.63 32.53 78.28
C GLU A 711 -32.66 32.21 77.17
N ARG A 712 -33.07 33.22 76.40
CA ARG A 712 -34.00 33.04 75.28
C ARG A 712 -33.43 32.16 74.17
N ARG A 713 -32.14 32.34 73.81
CA ARG A 713 -31.43 31.46 72.85
C ARG A 713 -31.35 30.03 73.39
N SER A 714 -31.00 29.86 74.66
CA SER A 714 -30.87 28.54 75.30
C SER A 714 -32.20 27.78 75.32
N ASN A 715 -33.30 28.46 75.66
CA ASN A 715 -34.65 27.89 75.63
C ASN A 715 -35.07 27.46 74.21
N LEU A 716 -34.81 28.31 73.20
CA LEU A 716 -35.10 27.96 71.81
C LEU A 716 -34.28 26.76 71.33
N LEU A 717 -32.98 26.74 71.62
CA LEU A 717 -32.10 25.62 71.27
C LEU A 717 -32.54 24.29 71.92
N ALA A 718 -33.10 24.33 73.13
CA ALA A 718 -33.66 23.15 73.81
C ALA A 718 -34.98 22.67 73.18
N SER A 719 -35.78 23.59 72.63
CA SER A 719 -37.06 23.28 71.97
C SER A 719 -36.90 22.64 70.58
N ILE A 720 -35.81 22.96 69.87
CA ILE A 720 -35.49 22.40 68.56
C ILE A 720 -34.96 20.97 68.76
N LYS A 721 -35.67 19.95 68.28
CA LYS A 721 -35.27 18.54 68.38
C LYS A 721 -34.98 17.94 67.02
#